data_AF-A0A260ZPG8-F1
#
_entry.id   AF-A0A260ZPG8-F1
#
_cell.length_a   1.000
_cell.length_b   1.000
_cell.length_c   1.000
_cell.angle_alpha   90.00
_cell.angle_beta   90.00
_cell.angle_gamma   90.00
#
_symmetry.space_group_name_H-M   'P 1'
#
loop_
_entity.id
_entity.type
_entity.pdbx_description
1 polymer ?
#
loop_
_entity_poly.entity_id
_entity_poly.type
_entity_poly.pdbx_seq_one_letter_code
_entity_poly.pdbx_strand_id
1 'polypeptide(L)'
;MGIKTLFILALLTVGVYSDLNEDFSPVHYCIVNPPVKTRLSPNLLENITSCTHLVYGRIPIDRDNGYPEYSVSDVESGYDIDNIRTFLRMKSKHPRAKFLMGVERTTPFEDTLHAAKVANGLKKHAKSKRFDGIFVTLNGIHLEYRSSTTFLETISKEKSLILTFGITGRRVFAHEAVRRLQEINSLVEHIYLDMGELPSNEEPSKITQINPLFSNTSIPFEETIQGTVEELSKEGILPSRIVVGLTAGGWKYEIKDSQDPLRISHGMFAKEAGKRVAYQDACKARGAVIYDWKSMNEITVYRQSWMSVNLPTMTAMGEKIKWILGQNFAGVGISDALTDDPRGDCGTDPFPAHRLAMDLIRDTIPANPAKCTRLCYLDPEEVDETFPIDNLKSDYCSHIVVHYFDLDLKNTVVFSEKAVKLVEKIDQWKNKIIDVAPDLILSLGSKQITGVWQFILANDFRRKELAEELVKTLNTSTAAGLEISWTLEPMANEFDKKNLKALIDDVVLADVEKKVDLLVATTPLSSYSNFYDYQHLNETADLIVLHSHRLHSESLPMTGHPSPLRATSSMKDPKMTWEALLNHWTDQKVLRSKLVLSLTASTLSMQSLADVRNSLSDPFGQPAFVSLLRSKNSDIHSQQEICESLEAATGITHWVDVAEVPYLRRYDQMVAYENTRSAHIKAVWASMEGVGGLALHNIQQDDPNAVCNNRTSFPLLDSLSRAQVCQKCLKQHDFKKCEQHDFIVSCNFELKKNTPLFKTDIVPYERCTEVVVEQAKLVLGGNITFKDSQQEQVLKNLTAMRPKMLKCGMVLSLSCGDSEKHLNYILGDNMTAAIDNVMNVMDKYKFSGVQLDCEKAIRRGNHIFFNTFVRKLTKKIENAKASNGCNRTLSARFSHFTRAPSTYYSISLLNRLSHISIRMTDKDQVDLPFFFNSSDPLFPSTEKFVNLWKNVGLKSEKLVVEVSPFGWQDGQKEGEKRRMSQLDNCETVGNKAIFQHDYETLTGYTTHQNTTVHMPMIEDFRYKIGYIQREQLGGIALNSVNGDDYTGICGRGSFPILKSIYSSNNCR
;
A
#
# COMPACT_ATOMS: atom_id res chain seq x y z
N MET A 1 -16.81 -57.34 -21.16
CA MET A 1 -17.50 -56.11 -20.66
C MET A 1 -17.03 -55.88 -19.23
N GLY A 2 -16.18 -54.92 -18.89
CA GLY A 2 -15.44 -53.95 -19.67
C GLY A 2 -14.75 -53.05 -18.66
N ILE A 3 -13.41 -53.11 -18.62
CA ILE A 3 -12.46 -52.30 -17.84
C ILE A 3 -12.60 -50.77 -18.11
N LYS A 4 -13.63 -50.36 -18.87
CA LYS A 4 -14.01 -48.98 -19.17
C LYS A 4 -14.94 -48.34 -18.15
N THR A 5 -15.60 -49.08 -17.24
CA THR A 5 -16.56 -48.46 -16.30
C THR A 5 -15.90 -47.98 -15.00
N LEU A 6 -14.75 -48.54 -14.60
CA LEU A 6 -13.97 -48.03 -13.45
C LEU A 6 -13.08 -46.83 -13.81
N PHE A 7 -12.79 -46.62 -15.09
CA PHE A 7 -12.00 -45.48 -15.58
C PHE A 7 -12.84 -44.20 -15.81
N ILE A 8 -14.17 -44.30 -15.76
CA ILE A 8 -15.07 -43.16 -16.01
C ILE A 8 -15.52 -42.47 -14.71
N LEU A 9 -15.38 -43.11 -13.54
CA LEU A 9 -15.60 -42.43 -12.25
C LEU A 9 -14.36 -41.69 -11.71
N ALA A 10 -13.16 -42.00 -12.21
CA ALA A 10 -11.91 -41.31 -11.86
C ALA A 10 -11.60 -40.08 -12.73
N LEU A 11 -12.46 -39.77 -13.71
CA LEU A 11 -12.29 -38.67 -14.67
C LEU A 11 -13.34 -37.56 -14.53
N LEU A 12 -14.17 -37.58 -13.47
CA LEU A 12 -15.15 -36.54 -13.14
C LEU A 12 -14.89 -35.82 -11.81
N THR A 13 -13.75 -36.08 -11.16
CA THR A 13 -13.29 -35.36 -9.95
C THR A 13 -11.88 -34.79 -10.10
N VAL A 14 -11.43 -34.55 -11.32
CA VAL A 14 -10.22 -33.76 -11.62
C VAL A 14 -10.64 -32.67 -12.60
N GLY A 15 -11.07 -31.53 -12.05
CA GLY A 15 -11.54 -30.42 -12.89
C GLY A 15 -12.22 -29.28 -12.14
N VAL A 16 -11.98 -29.09 -10.85
CA VAL A 16 -12.26 -27.84 -10.14
C VAL A 16 -11.21 -27.65 -9.04
N TYR A 17 -9.93 -27.63 -9.40
CA TYR A 17 -8.86 -27.16 -8.50
C TYR A 17 -7.69 -26.68 -9.36
N SER A 18 -7.73 -25.39 -9.69
CA SER A 18 -6.59 -24.48 -9.91
C SER A 18 -7.07 -23.28 -10.75
N ASP A 19 -7.85 -22.36 -10.16
CA ASP A 19 -8.04 -21.02 -10.75
C ASP A 19 -8.45 -19.98 -9.68
N LEU A 20 -7.97 -20.19 -8.45
CA LEU A 20 -8.11 -19.24 -7.36
C LEU A 20 -6.73 -19.07 -6.73
N ASN A 21 -5.90 -18.17 -7.29
CA ASN A 21 -4.90 -17.35 -6.57
C ASN A 21 -3.80 -16.66 -7.43
N GLU A 22 -3.91 -16.47 -8.75
CA GLU A 22 -2.78 -15.85 -9.52
C GLU A 22 -2.89 -14.36 -9.92
N ASP A 23 -4.03 -13.68 -9.84
CA ASP A 23 -4.22 -12.46 -10.67
C ASP A 23 -4.05 -11.08 -10.01
N PHE A 24 -3.23 -10.91 -8.96
CA PHE A 24 -3.15 -9.60 -8.27
C PHE A 24 -1.75 -9.02 -8.04
N SER A 25 -0.71 -9.67 -8.55
CA SER A 25 0.64 -9.13 -8.53
C SER A 25 0.95 -8.40 -9.84
N PRO A 26 1.65 -7.25 -9.81
CA PRO A 26 2.10 -6.56 -11.02
C PRO A 26 2.84 -7.51 -11.98
N VAL A 27 2.50 -7.47 -13.27
CA VAL A 27 3.14 -8.34 -14.26
C VAL A 27 4.57 -7.86 -14.53
N HIS A 28 5.52 -8.79 -14.52
CA HIS A 28 6.90 -8.56 -14.94
C HIS A 28 7.11 -9.15 -16.34
N TYR A 29 7.36 -8.28 -17.33
CA TYR A 29 7.71 -8.67 -18.70
C TYR A 29 9.22 -8.73 -18.86
N CYS A 30 9.74 -9.92 -19.16
CA CYS A 30 11.16 -10.16 -19.40
C CYS A 30 11.34 -10.53 -20.86
N ILE A 31 11.91 -9.61 -21.64
CA ILE A 31 12.13 -9.82 -23.08
C ILE A 31 13.54 -10.40 -23.26
N VAL A 32 13.68 -11.36 -24.18
CA VAL A 32 14.96 -12.00 -24.50
C VAL A 32 15.19 -11.89 -26.00
N ASN A 33 16.14 -11.04 -26.43
CA ASN A 33 16.38 -10.81 -27.85
C ASN A 33 17.78 -11.27 -28.28
N PRO A 34 17.97 -12.57 -28.63
CA PRO A 34 19.28 -13.09 -28.99
C PRO A 34 19.85 -12.39 -30.24
N PRO A 35 21.10 -11.89 -30.20
CA PRO A 35 21.76 -11.36 -31.38
C PRO A 35 21.86 -12.39 -32.50
N VAL A 36 21.98 -11.91 -33.75
CA VAL A 36 22.06 -12.77 -34.93
C VAL A 36 23.22 -13.76 -34.81
N LYS A 37 22.95 -15.05 -35.08
CA LYS A 37 23.92 -16.17 -35.01
C LYS A 37 24.49 -16.44 -33.61
N THR A 38 23.80 -16.04 -32.54
CA THR A 38 24.20 -16.37 -31.17
C THR A 38 23.32 -17.45 -30.56
N ARG A 39 23.90 -18.30 -29.71
CA ARG A 39 23.18 -19.36 -29.02
C ARG A 39 22.72 -18.87 -27.65
N LEU A 40 21.44 -19.08 -27.36
CA LEU A 40 20.83 -18.77 -26.08
C LEU A 40 21.30 -19.78 -25.02
N SER A 41 21.71 -19.28 -23.85
CA SER A 41 22.01 -20.16 -22.72
C SER A 41 20.72 -20.78 -22.17
N PRO A 42 20.67 -22.11 -21.92
CA PRO A 42 19.50 -22.77 -21.33
C PRO A 42 19.19 -22.32 -19.90
N ASN A 43 20.15 -21.68 -19.23
CA ASN A 43 20.02 -21.21 -17.85
C ASN A 43 19.93 -19.69 -17.74
N LEU A 44 19.71 -18.96 -18.85
CA LEU A 44 19.78 -17.49 -18.88
C LEU A 44 18.90 -16.81 -17.82
N LEU A 45 17.78 -17.38 -17.41
CA LEU A 45 16.89 -16.75 -16.41
C LEU A 45 16.57 -17.66 -15.23
N GLU A 46 17.44 -18.63 -14.91
CA GLU A 46 17.19 -19.60 -13.84
C GLU A 46 16.98 -18.94 -12.47
N ASN A 47 17.66 -17.80 -12.22
CA ASN A 47 17.60 -17.09 -10.94
C ASN A 47 16.58 -15.93 -10.91
N ILE A 48 15.79 -15.72 -11.97
CA ILE A 48 14.82 -14.62 -12.07
C ILE A 48 13.40 -15.20 -12.09
N THR A 49 12.84 -15.45 -10.92
CA THR A 49 11.55 -16.16 -10.76
C THR A 49 10.31 -15.26 -10.86
N SER A 50 10.49 -13.94 -10.93
CA SER A 50 9.38 -12.98 -10.98
C SER A 50 8.81 -12.73 -12.37
N CYS A 51 9.49 -13.16 -13.43
CA CYS A 51 9.03 -12.96 -14.80
C CYS A 51 7.68 -13.66 -15.01
N THR A 52 6.60 -12.91 -15.00
CA THR A 52 5.25 -13.42 -15.32
C THR A 52 5.05 -13.63 -16.81
N HIS A 53 5.76 -12.85 -17.64
CA HIS A 53 5.68 -12.87 -19.08
C HIS A 53 7.08 -12.90 -19.66
N LEU A 54 7.41 -13.97 -20.37
CA LEU A 54 8.70 -14.15 -21.05
C LEU A 54 8.48 -13.98 -22.54
N VAL A 55 9.13 -12.99 -23.16
CA VAL A 55 8.95 -12.70 -24.59
C VAL A 55 10.21 -13.09 -25.36
N TYR A 56 10.06 -13.94 -26.37
CA TYR A 56 11.17 -14.31 -27.25
C TYR A 56 11.26 -13.41 -28.47
N GLY A 57 12.35 -12.65 -28.57
CA GLY A 57 12.80 -11.93 -29.75
C GLY A 57 11.90 -10.79 -30.21
N ARG A 58 12.27 -10.20 -31.36
CA ARG A 58 11.45 -9.29 -32.17
C ARG A 58 11.49 -9.76 -33.62
N ILE A 59 10.71 -10.79 -33.93
CA ILE A 59 10.76 -11.47 -35.23
C ILE A 59 10.14 -10.56 -36.29
N PRO A 60 10.87 -10.16 -37.34
CA PRO A 60 10.35 -9.25 -38.35
C PRO A 60 9.26 -9.92 -39.21
N ILE A 61 8.12 -9.26 -39.36
CA ILE A 61 6.97 -9.73 -40.15
C ILE A 61 6.64 -8.79 -41.31
N ASP A 62 7.65 -8.17 -41.92
CA ASP A 62 7.49 -7.16 -42.99
C ASP A 62 7.08 -7.72 -44.37
N ARG A 63 6.96 -9.04 -44.51
CA ARG A 63 6.57 -9.70 -45.77
C ARG A 63 5.08 -10.08 -45.73
N ASP A 64 4.34 -9.74 -46.77
CA ASP A 64 2.89 -10.02 -46.88
C ASP A 64 2.57 -11.43 -47.45
N ASN A 65 3.61 -12.19 -47.79
CA ASN A 65 3.48 -13.55 -48.36
C ASN A 65 3.17 -14.64 -47.31
N GLY A 66 2.95 -14.25 -46.05
CA GLY A 66 2.80 -15.15 -44.90
C GLY A 66 3.96 -15.04 -43.93
N TYR A 67 3.81 -15.65 -42.75
CA TYR A 67 4.82 -15.59 -41.69
C TYR A 67 6.07 -16.41 -42.09
N PRO A 68 7.30 -15.83 -42.03
CA PRO A 68 8.52 -16.59 -42.23
C PRO A 68 8.69 -17.59 -41.08
N GLU A 69 8.85 -18.89 -41.38
CA GLU A 69 8.95 -19.95 -40.36
C GLU A 69 10.18 -19.81 -39.43
N TYR A 70 11.12 -18.91 -39.74
CA TYR A 70 12.41 -18.74 -39.04
C TYR A 70 12.71 -17.26 -38.76
N SER A 71 13.22 -16.98 -37.56
CA SER A 71 13.74 -15.65 -37.21
C SER A 71 15.15 -15.46 -37.79
N VAL A 72 15.55 -14.23 -38.13
CA VAL A 72 16.87 -13.90 -38.70
C VAL A 72 18.02 -14.33 -37.77
N SER A 73 17.79 -14.39 -36.46
CA SER A 73 18.77 -14.85 -35.49
C SER A 73 18.98 -16.37 -35.47
N ASP A 74 18.06 -17.15 -36.07
CA ASP A 74 18.06 -18.61 -36.10
C ASP A 74 18.49 -19.24 -37.46
N VAL A 75 18.84 -18.44 -38.48
CA VAL A 75 18.86 -18.88 -39.91
C VAL A 75 20.07 -19.72 -40.34
N GLU A 76 21.20 -19.74 -39.63
CA GLU A 76 22.46 -20.24 -40.24
C GLU A 76 22.88 -21.68 -39.91
N SER A 77 22.18 -22.40 -39.05
CA SER A 77 22.41 -23.85 -38.88
C SER A 77 21.28 -24.62 -39.55
N GLY A 78 21.59 -25.41 -40.60
CA GLY A 78 20.68 -26.38 -41.22
C GLY A 78 20.13 -27.48 -40.27
N TYR A 79 20.22 -27.26 -38.96
CA TYR A 79 19.49 -27.90 -37.89
C TYR A 79 18.64 -26.84 -37.18
N ASP A 80 17.38 -26.78 -37.60
CA ASP A 80 16.22 -26.24 -36.91
C ASP A 80 16.33 -25.99 -35.38
N ILE A 81 15.95 -24.78 -34.96
CA ILE A 81 15.19 -24.55 -33.70
C ILE A 81 16.00 -24.76 -32.40
N ASP A 82 17.21 -24.22 -32.23
CA ASP A 82 17.88 -24.34 -30.91
C ASP A 82 17.47 -23.22 -29.93
N ASN A 83 17.38 -21.95 -30.34
CA ASN A 83 17.08 -20.87 -29.40
C ASN A 83 15.61 -20.83 -28.96
N ILE A 84 14.65 -20.94 -29.87
CA ILE A 84 13.21 -21.03 -29.52
C ILE A 84 12.96 -22.26 -28.62
N ARG A 85 13.56 -23.41 -28.96
CA ARG A 85 13.42 -24.63 -28.15
C ARG A 85 14.07 -24.46 -26.79
N THR A 86 15.24 -23.84 -26.74
CA THR A 86 15.97 -23.54 -25.50
C THR A 86 15.19 -22.57 -24.61
N PHE A 87 14.61 -21.52 -25.20
CA PHE A 87 13.73 -20.59 -24.51
C PHE A 87 12.49 -21.31 -23.94
N LEU A 88 11.79 -22.10 -24.76
CA LEU A 88 10.60 -22.83 -24.30
C LEU A 88 10.92 -23.92 -23.27
N ARG A 89 12.15 -24.48 -23.23
CA ARG A 89 12.59 -25.39 -22.16
C ARG A 89 12.65 -24.70 -20.80
N MET A 90 12.81 -23.38 -20.76
CA MET A 90 12.80 -22.61 -19.51
C MET A 90 11.41 -22.64 -18.83
N LYS A 91 10.33 -23.06 -19.52
CA LYS A 91 9.01 -23.32 -18.90
C LYS A 91 9.10 -24.24 -17.69
N SER A 92 10.02 -25.21 -17.70
CA SER A 92 10.23 -26.12 -16.56
C SER A 92 10.72 -25.41 -15.29
N LYS A 93 11.46 -24.30 -15.45
CA LYS A 93 11.97 -23.48 -14.34
C LYS A 93 11.03 -22.31 -14.01
N HIS A 94 10.12 -21.95 -14.93
CA HIS A 94 9.15 -20.87 -14.80
C HIS A 94 7.72 -21.35 -15.05
N PRO A 95 7.17 -22.25 -14.21
CA PRO A 95 5.89 -22.92 -14.48
C PRO A 95 4.69 -21.96 -14.48
N ARG A 96 4.80 -20.82 -13.79
CA ARG A 96 3.75 -19.78 -13.69
C ARG A 96 3.87 -18.69 -14.75
N ALA A 97 4.95 -18.66 -15.53
CA ALA A 97 5.18 -17.63 -16.53
C ALA A 97 4.51 -17.96 -17.87
N LYS A 98 3.98 -16.93 -18.55
CA LYS A 98 3.47 -17.02 -19.92
C LYS A 98 4.60 -16.78 -20.91
N PHE A 99 4.78 -17.67 -21.87
CA PHE A 99 5.82 -17.57 -22.90
C PHE A 99 5.19 -17.02 -24.18
N LEU A 100 5.62 -15.83 -24.57
CA LEU A 100 5.11 -15.10 -25.72
C LEU A 100 6.12 -15.10 -26.86
N MET A 101 5.60 -15.18 -28.08
CA MET A 101 6.38 -14.97 -29.31
C MET A 101 6.38 -13.47 -29.66
N GLY A 102 7.55 -12.82 -29.63
CA GLY A 102 7.69 -11.43 -30.01
C GLY A 102 7.82 -11.25 -31.51
N VAL A 103 6.95 -10.44 -32.10
CA VAL A 103 6.97 -10.08 -33.52
C VAL A 103 7.00 -8.58 -33.70
N GLU A 104 7.68 -8.12 -34.74
CA GLU A 104 7.84 -6.70 -35.06
C GLU A 104 7.51 -6.46 -36.53
N ARG A 105 6.78 -5.39 -36.80
CA ARG A 105 6.57 -4.91 -38.17
C ARG A 105 7.00 -3.46 -38.29
N THR A 106 7.72 -3.14 -39.36
CA THR A 106 8.22 -1.80 -39.68
C THR A 106 7.50 -1.18 -40.89
N THR A 107 6.92 -2.00 -41.78
CA THR A 107 6.19 -1.55 -42.98
C THR A 107 4.66 -1.70 -42.81
N PRO A 108 3.82 -0.88 -43.48
CA PRO A 108 2.37 -1.12 -43.51
C PRO A 108 2.04 -2.43 -44.22
N PHE A 109 0.91 -3.06 -43.87
CA PHE A 109 0.33 -4.13 -44.67
C PHE A 109 -0.22 -3.58 -45.98
N GLU A 110 -0.05 -4.32 -47.07
CA GLU A 110 -0.61 -3.97 -48.38
C GLU A 110 -2.14 -3.76 -48.31
N ASP A 111 -2.84 -4.67 -47.65
CA ASP A 111 -4.28 -4.56 -47.38
C ASP A 111 -4.73 -5.40 -46.16
N THR A 112 -6.04 -5.37 -45.89
CA THR A 112 -6.65 -6.14 -44.78
C THR A 112 -6.64 -7.66 -45.00
N LEU A 113 -6.61 -8.15 -46.25
CA LEU A 113 -6.58 -9.57 -46.57
C LEU A 113 -5.19 -10.15 -46.26
N HIS A 114 -4.13 -9.44 -46.65
CA HIS A 114 -2.75 -9.77 -46.35
C HIS A 114 -2.50 -9.71 -44.83
N ALA A 115 -2.99 -8.69 -44.14
CA ALA A 115 -2.96 -8.61 -42.69
C ALA A 115 -3.59 -9.85 -42.03
N ALA A 116 -4.79 -10.25 -42.44
CA ALA A 116 -5.45 -11.45 -41.92
C ALA A 116 -4.69 -12.75 -42.25
N LYS A 117 -4.08 -12.84 -43.45
CA LYS A 117 -3.26 -13.98 -43.87
C LYS A 117 -2.02 -14.15 -42.99
N VAL A 118 -1.29 -13.06 -42.72
CA VAL A 118 -0.12 -13.07 -41.82
C VAL A 118 -0.54 -13.44 -40.40
N ALA A 119 -1.62 -12.84 -39.88
CA ALA A 119 -2.17 -13.15 -38.55
C ALA A 119 -2.53 -14.64 -38.38
N ASN A 120 -3.17 -15.25 -39.38
CA ASN A 120 -3.52 -16.67 -39.35
C ASN A 120 -2.29 -17.58 -39.40
N GLY A 121 -1.28 -17.21 -40.19
CA GLY A 121 0.01 -17.92 -40.22
C GLY A 121 0.71 -17.89 -38.85
N LEU A 122 0.76 -16.71 -38.23
CA LEU A 122 1.41 -16.52 -36.93
C LEU A 122 0.71 -17.32 -35.82
N LYS A 123 -0.63 -17.29 -35.75
CA LYS A 123 -1.40 -18.12 -34.80
C LYS A 123 -1.08 -19.60 -34.93
N LYS A 124 -1.08 -20.12 -36.17
CA LYS A 124 -0.80 -21.54 -36.43
C LYS A 124 0.62 -21.90 -35.97
N HIS A 125 1.59 -21.02 -36.21
CA HIS A 125 2.97 -21.22 -35.81
C HIS A 125 3.17 -21.14 -34.28
N ALA A 126 2.61 -20.13 -33.62
CA ALA A 126 2.67 -19.99 -32.16
C ALA A 126 2.11 -21.24 -31.45
N LYS A 127 0.95 -21.75 -31.91
CA LYS A 127 0.35 -22.98 -31.37
C LYS A 127 1.20 -24.22 -31.65
N SER A 128 1.75 -24.36 -32.86
CA SER A 128 2.56 -25.54 -33.20
C SER A 128 3.83 -25.62 -32.35
N LYS A 129 4.38 -24.47 -31.95
CA LYS A 129 5.55 -24.36 -31.06
C LYS A 129 5.19 -24.30 -29.57
N ARG A 130 3.91 -24.29 -29.20
CA ARG A 130 3.41 -24.23 -27.80
C ARG A 130 3.78 -22.94 -27.05
N PHE A 131 3.75 -21.80 -27.74
CA PHE A 131 3.70 -20.49 -27.08
C PHE A 131 2.32 -20.26 -26.46
N ASP A 132 2.29 -19.51 -25.36
CA ASP A 132 1.06 -19.15 -24.64
C ASP A 132 0.42 -17.88 -25.23
N GLY A 133 1.16 -17.14 -26.05
CA GLY A 133 0.66 -15.95 -26.71
C GLY A 133 1.64 -15.28 -27.67
N ILE A 134 1.26 -14.10 -28.15
CA ILE A 134 1.98 -13.31 -29.14
C ILE A 134 2.12 -11.88 -28.60
N PHE A 135 3.34 -11.35 -28.67
CA PHE A 135 3.67 -9.96 -28.39
C PHE A 135 3.92 -9.25 -29.71
N VAL A 136 3.07 -8.29 -30.08
CA VAL A 136 3.12 -7.61 -31.38
C VAL A 136 3.61 -6.18 -31.21
N THR A 137 4.69 -5.80 -31.90
CA THR A 137 5.14 -4.41 -32.00
C THR A 137 4.94 -3.89 -33.42
N LEU A 138 4.32 -2.72 -33.57
CA LEU A 138 4.13 -2.03 -34.86
C LEU A 138 4.94 -0.73 -34.86
N ASN A 139 6.11 -0.76 -35.50
CA ASN A 139 7.07 0.32 -35.55
C ASN A 139 6.92 1.14 -36.84
N GLY A 140 5.98 2.09 -36.85
CA GLY A 140 5.77 3.00 -37.98
C GLY A 140 4.48 3.82 -37.87
N ILE A 141 4.19 4.67 -38.86
CA ILE A 141 2.90 5.38 -38.97
C ILE A 141 1.72 4.43 -39.19
N HIS A 142 2.00 3.14 -39.43
CA HIS A 142 1.02 2.20 -39.91
C HIS A 142 0.02 1.69 -38.87
N LEU A 143 0.21 2.03 -37.59
CA LEU A 143 -0.82 1.86 -36.56
C LEU A 143 -2.13 2.58 -36.92
N GLU A 144 -2.05 3.61 -37.76
CA GLU A 144 -3.17 4.43 -38.22
C GLU A 144 -4.04 3.69 -39.26
N TYR A 145 -3.49 2.70 -39.97
CA TYR A 145 -4.21 1.95 -41.00
C TYR A 145 -5.10 0.85 -40.40
N ARG A 146 -6.29 0.68 -40.99
CA ARG A 146 -7.27 -0.35 -40.62
C ARG A 146 -6.73 -1.79 -40.75
N SER A 147 -5.75 -2.02 -41.61
CA SER A 147 -5.10 -3.31 -41.77
C SER A 147 -4.39 -3.77 -40.49
N SER A 148 -3.80 -2.84 -39.72
CA SER A 148 -3.18 -3.12 -38.42
C SER A 148 -4.21 -3.55 -37.37
N THR A 149 -5.35 -2.86 -37.27
CA THR A 149 -6.44 -3.30 -36.39
C THR A 149 -6.98 -4.67 -36.81
N THR A 150 -7.16 -4.90 -38.12
CA THR A 150 -7.63 -6.19 -38.66
C THR A 150 -6.67 -7.35 -38.33
N PHE A 151 -5.35 -7.09 -38.35
CA PHE A 151 -4.33 -8.04 -37.94
C PHE A 151 -4.53 -8.46 -36.47
N LEU A 152 -4.62 -7.48 -35.56
CA LEU A 152 -4.82 -7.73 -34.12
C LEU A 152 -6.16 -8.40 -33.81
N GLU A 153 -7.25 -7.94 -34.45
CA GLU A 153 -8.57 -8.57 -34.34
C GLU A 153 -8.52 -10.05 -34.74
N THR A 154 -7.82 -10.36 -35.85
CA THR A 154 -7.70 -11.73 -36.35
C THR A 154 -6.92 -12.62 -35.38
N ILE A 155 -5.92 -12.08 -34.68
CA ILE A 155 -5.20 -12.81 -33.62
C ILE A 155 -6.10 -13.01 -32.40
N SER A 156 -6.76 -11.94 -31.92
CA SER A 156 -7.59 -11.93 -30.70
C SER A 156 -8.80 -12.89 -30.71
N LYS A 157 -9.19 -13.36 -31.91
CA LYS A 157 -10.23 -14.39 -32.09
C LYS A 157 -9.81 -15.76 -31.54
N GLU A 158 -8.52 -16.04 -31.45
CA GLU A 158 -8.01 -17.27 -30.84
C GLU A 158 -7.82 -17.07 -29.33
N LYS A 159 -8.80 -17.50 -28.55
CA LYS A 159 -8.80 -17.31 -27.08
C LYS A 159 -7.73 -18.13 -26.36
N SER A 160 -7.14 -19.14 -27.02
CA SER A 160 -6.04 -19.91 -26.43
C SER A 160 -4.69 -19.20 -26.45
N LEU A 161 -4.59 -18.03 -27.10
CA LEU A 161 -3.35 -17.25 -27.19
C LEU A 161 -3.56 -15.88 -26.57
N ILE A 162 -2.70 -15.54 -25.62
CA ILE A 162 -2.59 -14.18 -25.08
C ILE A 162 -2.08 -13.24 -26.17
N LEU A 163 -2.64 -12.03 -26.24
CA LEU A 163 -2.19 -11.01 -27.18
C LEU A 163 -1.73 -9.77 -26.40
N THR A 164 -0.45 -9.42 -26.50
CA THR A 164 0.09 -8.15 -25.99
C THR A 164 0.44 -7.25 -27.16
N PHE A 165 0.12 -5.96 -27.06
CA PHE A 165 0.47 -4.98 -28.08
C PHE A 165 1.50 -3.99 -27.57
N GLY A 166 2.66 -3.96 -28.22
CA GLY A 166 3.75 -3.03 -27.97
C GLY A 166 3.63 -1.76 -28.80
N ILE A 167 3.73 -0.60 -28.13
CA ILE A 167 3.79 0.72 -28.75
C ILE A 167 4.97 1.51 -28.18
N THR A 168 5.67 2.26 -29.02
CA THR A 168 6.76 3.14 -28.57
C THR A 168 6.24 4.49 -28.11
N GLY A 169 6.91 5.13 -27.14
CA GLY A 169 6.54 6.48 -26.68
C GLY A 169 6.43 7.48 -27.84
N ARG A 170 7.33 7.36 -28.83
CA ARG A 170 7.30 8.12 -30.09
C ARG A 170 5.95 8.10 -30.82
N ARG A 171 5.18 7.01 -30.74
CA ARG A 171 3.95 6.83 -31.51
C ARG A 171 2.68 7.23 -30.78
N VAL A 172 2.75 7.43 -29.46
CA VAL A 172 1.58 7.79 -28.66
C VAL A 172 1.02 9.16 -29.04
N PHE A 173 1.86 10.11 -29.43
CA PHE A 173 1.45 11.47 -29.76
C PHE A 173 1.04 11.69 -31.22
N ALA A 174 0.94 10.62 -32.03
CA ALA A 174 0.47 10.73 -33.41
C ALA A 174 -1.07 10.79 -33.45
N HIS A 175 -1.61 11.81 -34.12
CA HIS A 175 -3.04 12.17 -34.07
C HIS A 175 -4.00 11.02 -34.43
N GLU A 176 -3.66 10.15 -35.40
CA GLU A 176 -4.52 9.02 -35.79
C GLU A 176 -4.25 7.73 -35.00
N ALA A 177 -3.05 7.59 -34.40
CA ALA A 177 -2.68 6.42 -33.62
C ALA A 177 -3.53 6.29 -32.34
N VAL A 178 -3.76 7.43 -31.69
CA VAL A 178 -4.52 7.53 -30.44
C VAL A 178 -5.95 6.98 -30.58
N ARG A 179 -6.66 7.38 -31.63
CA ARG A 179 -8.04 6.92 -31.88
C ARG A 179 -8.12 5.40 -32.06
N ARG A 180 -7.10 4.79 -32.67
CA ARG A 180 -7.03 3.34 -32.90
C ARG A 180 -6.70 2.57 -31.63
N LEU A 181 -5.97 3.18 -30.70
CA LEU A 181 -5.63 2.54 -29.43
C LEU A 181 -6.88 2.18 -28.60
N GLN A 182 -7.97 2.95 -28.69
CA GLN A 182 -9.25 2.57 -28.06
C GLN A 182 -9.84 1.28 -28.63
N GLU A 183 -9.78 1.10 -29.96
CA GLU A 183 -10.23 -0.13 -30.63
C GLU A 183 -9.36 -1.32 -30.17
N ILE A 184 -8.04 -1.12 -30.20
CA ILE A 184 -7.03 -2.14 -29.85
C ILE A 184 -7.10 -2.52 -28.37
N ASN A 185 -7.37 -1.57 -27.48
CA ASN A 185 -7.42 -1.82 -26.04
C ASN A 185 -8.41 -2.93 -25.69
N SER A 186 -9.49 -3.12 -26.45
CA SER A 186 -10.45 -4.21 -26.21
C SER A 186 -9.98 -5.60 -26.70
N LEU A 187 -8.95 -5.65 -27.55
CA LEU A 187 -8.49 -6.86 -28.25
C LEU A 187 -7.30 -7.54 -27.57
N VAL A 188 -6.57 -6.79 -26.74
CA VAL A 188 -5.29 -7.20 -26.15
C VAL A 188 -5.45 -7.45 -24.65
N GLU A 189 -4.49 -8.13 -24.03
CA GLU A 189 -4.42 -8.26 -22.57
C GLU A 189 -3.75 -7.02 -21.96
N HIS A 190 -2.59 -6.66 -22.50
CA HIS A 190 -1.81 -5.51 -22.07
C HIS A 190 -1.37 -4.65 -23.26
N ILE A 191 -1.27 -3.35 -23.03
CA ILE A 191 -0.55 -2.40 -23.88
C ILE A 191 0.83 -2.22 -23.26
N TYR A 192 1.87 -2.71 -23.93
CA TYR A 192 3.25 -2.56 -23.51
C TYR A 192 3.82 -1.28 -24.10
N LEU A 193 4.26 -0.37 -23.23
CA LEU A 193 4.84 0.90 -23.63
C LEU A 193 6.37 0.80 -23.68
N ASP A 194 6.94 0.73 -24.88
CA ASP A 194 8.39 0.74 -25.09
C ASP A 194 8.92 2.19 -25.05
N MET A 195 9.53 2.56 -23.92
CA MET A 195 10.07 3.90 -23.71
C MET A 195 11.52 4.05 -24.17
N GLY A 196 12.10 3.00 -24.78
CA GLY A 196 13.47 3.05 -25.30
C GLY A 196 13.62 3.92 -26.55
N GLU A 197 12.54 4.09 -27.31
CA GLU A 197 12.48 4.86 -28.56
C GLU A 197 11.59 6.11 -28.39
N LEU A 198 12.23 7.28 -28.34
CA LEU A 198 11.60 8.58 -28.10
C LEU A 198 11.46 9.40 -29.39
N PRO A 199 10.54 10.39 -29.44
CA PRO A 199 10.43 11.35 -30.55
C PRO A 199 11.76 11.94 -31.03
N SER A 200 12.64 12.38 -30.13
CA SER A 200 13.97 12.91 -30.48
C SER A 200 14.86 11.95 -31.28
N ASN A 201 14.62 10.63 -31.22
CA ASN A 201 15.35 9.62 -31.99
C ASN A 201 15.15 9.74 -33.51
N GLU A 202 14.22 10.59 -33.99
CA GLU A 202 14.05 10.88 -35.43
C GLU A 202 15.29 11.47 -36.09
N GLU A 203 16.06 12.24 -35.33
CA GLU A 203 17.36 12.73 -35.76
C GLU A 203 18.44 11.97 -34.97
N PRO A 204 19.13 10.99 -35.57
CA PRO A 204 20.03 10.09 -34.84
C PRO A 204 21.17 10.78 -34.08
N SER A 205 21.52 12.01 -34.47
CA SER A 205 22.54 12.84 -33.83
C SER A 205 22.00 13.74 -32.71
N LYS A 206 20.67 13.83 -32.52
CA LYS A 206 20.10 14.48 -31.34
C LYS A 206 20.32 13.60 -30.12
N ILE A 207 20.80 14.23 -29.06
CA ILE A 207 21.11 13.58 -27.78
C ILE A 207 19.82 13.36 -27.02
N THR A 208 19.58 12.12 -26.62
CA THR A 208 18.38 11.73 -25.91
C THR A 208 18.71 11.03 -24.61
N GLN A 209 17.84 11.23 -23.63
CA GLN A 209 17.93 10.56 -22.34
C GLN A 209 17.07 9.30 -22.40
N ILE A 210 17.54 8.20 -21.80
CA ILE A 210 16.82 6.93 -21.84
C ILE A 210 15.70 6.90 -20.79
N ASN A 211 14.48 6.60 -21.21
CA ASN A 211 13.29 6.48 -20.36
C ASN A 211 13.13 7.60 -19.31
N PRO A 212 13.17 8.90 -19.67
CA PRO A 212 12.96 9.98 -18.70
C PRO A 212 11.58 9.86 -18.07
N LEU A 213 11.51 9.90 -16.74
CA LEU A 213 10.26 9.74 -16.02
C LEU A 213 9.37 10.98 -16.15
N PHE A 214 9.97 12.16 -15.99
CA PHE A 214 9.30 13.46 -16.02
C PHE A 214 9.99 14.45 -16.96
N SER A 215 9.25 15.47 -17.37
CA SER A 215 9.75 16.56 -18.21
C SER A 215 10.62 17.54 -17.41
N ASN A 216 11.54 18.21 -18.09
CA ASN A 216 12.29 19.33 -17.52
C ASN A 216 12.48 20.42 -18.58
N THR A 217 13.37 21.40 -18.33
CA THR A 217 13.61 22.50 -19.27
C THR A 217 14.12 22.06 -20.64
N SER A 218 14.71 20.87 -20.75
CA SER A 218 15.26 20.31 -21.99
C SER A 218 14.52 19.08 -22.52
N ILE A 219 13.87 18.31 -21.65
CA ILE A 219 13.13 17.10 -22.00
C ILE A 219 11.66 17.47 -22.11
N PRO A 220 11.08 17.44 -23.32
CA PRO A 220 9.68 17.78 -23.52
C PRO A 220 8.76 16.70 -22.94
N PHE A 221 7.52 17.08 -22.65
CA PHE A 221 6.52 16.21 -22.02
C PHE A 221 6.29 14.92 -22.81
N GLU A 222 6.27 15.02 -24.13
CA GLU A 222 6.01 13.94 -25.09
C GLU A 222 7.11 12.88 -25.12
N GLU A 223 8.28 13.19 -24.54
CA GLU A 223 9.41 12.27 -24.48
C GLU A 223 9.52 11.54 -23.15
N THR A 224 8.55 11.71 -22.25
CA THR A 224 8.59 11.22 -20.87
C THR A 224 7.62 10.07 -20.63
N ILE A 225 7.94 9.19 -19.67
CA ILE A 225 7.03 8.11 -19.24
C ILE A 225 5.73 8.73 -18.74
N GLN A 226 5.80 9.75 -17.88
CA GLN A 226 4.62 10.45 -17.39
C GLN A 226 3.76 10.95 -18.54
N GLY A 227 4.34 11.75 -19.45
CA GLY A 227 3.55 12.40 -20.47
C GLY A 227 2.90 11.42 -21.43
N THR A 228 3.63 10.35 -21.77
CA THR A 228 3.11 9.28 -22.61
C THR A 228 1.93 8.57 -21.96
N VAL A 229 2.01 8.24 -20.67
CA VAL A 229 0.92 7.54 -19.98
C VAL A 229 -0.26 8.46 -19.67
N GLU A 230 -0.02 9.74 -19.39
CA GLU A 230 -1.08 10.73 -19.24
C GLU A 230 -1.85 10.92 -20.55
N GLU A 231 -1.17 10.88 -21.71
CA GLU A 231 -1.83 10.93 -23.01
C GLU A 231 -2.71 9.70 -23.26
N LEU A 232 -2.22 8.50 -22.95
CA LEU A 232 -3.03 7.27 -23.01
C LEU A 232 -4.24 7.33 -22.07
N SER A 233 -4.08 7.95 -20.90
CA SER A 233 -5.14 8.08 -19.89
C SER A 233 -6.26 9.04 -20.32
N LYS A 234 -5.92 10.18 -20.96
CA LYS A 234 -6.91 11.10 -21.54
C LYS A 234 -7.86 10.41 -22.52
N GLU A 235 -7.37 9.34 -23.13
CA GLU A 235 -8.05 8.58 -24.18
C GLU A 235 -8.78 7.35 -23.63
N GLY A 236 -8.85 7.23 -22.29
CA GLY A 236 -9.62 6.20 -21.60
C GLY A 236 -8.91 4.86 -21.46
N ILE A 237 -7.60 4.77 -21.71
CA ILE A 237 -6.82 3.58 -21.40
C ILE A 237 -6.53 3.57 -19.90
N LEU A 238 -7.02 2.54 -19.21
CA LEU A 238 -6.85 2.40 -17.77
C LEU A 238 -5.38 2.05 -17.44
N PRO A 239 -4.82 2.60 -16.34
CA PRO A 239 -3.49 2.24 -15.84
C PRO A 239 -3.27 0.72 -15.75
N SER A 240 -4.26 -0.01 -15.24
CA SER A 240 -4.22 -1.48 -15.11
C SER A 240 -4.13 -2.26 -16.42
N ARG A 241 -4.08 -1.58 -17.57
CA ARG A 241 -3.87 -2.17 -18.91
C ARG A 241 -2.48 -1.90 -19.47
N ILE A 242 -1.71 -1.02 -18.82
CA ILE A 242 -0.43 -0.52 -19.32
C ILE A 242 0.70 -1.25 -18.62
N VAL A 243 1.65 -1.78 -19.38
CA VAL A 243 2.95 -2.26 -18.88
C VAL A 243 4.01 -1.29 -19.34
N VAL A 244 4.77 -0.69 -18.43
CA VAL A 244 5.82 0.27 -18.79
C VAL A 244 7.14 -0.46 -19.00
N GLY A 245 7.65 -0.42 -20.23
CA GLY A 245 8.92 -1.03 -20.62
C GLY A 245 10.10 -0.10 -20.38
N LEU A 246 11.00 -0.51 -19.48
CA LEU A 246 12.28 0.13 -19.21
C LEU A 246 13.42 -0.60 -19.94
N THR A 247 14.45 0.14 -20.30
CA THR A 247 15.63 -0.38 -20.99
C THR A 247 16.74 -0.70 -19.98
N ALA A 248 17.22 -1.95 -19.96
CA ALA A 248 18.46 -2.31 -19.28
C ALA A 248 19.65 -1.89 -20.15
N GLY A 249 20.25 -0.72 -19.85
CA GLY A 249 21.24 -0.06 -20.70
C GLY A 249 20.79 1.34 -21.11
N GLY A 250 21.23 1.80 -22.29
CA GLY A 250 20.83 3.11 -22.81
C GLY A 250 21.53 3.55 -24.09
N TRP A 251 21.85 4.85 -24.15
CA TRP A 251 22.48 5.50 -25.30
C TRP A 251 23.86 6.06 -24.95
N LYS A 252 24.79 5.94 -25.89
CA LYS A 252 26.09 6.60 -25.88
C LYS A 252 26.21 7.56 -27.06
N TYR A 253 26.68 8.77 -26.78
CA TYR A 253 26.97 9.82 -27.75
C TYR A 253 28.42 10.29 -27.61
N GLU A 254 29.03 10.67 -28.73
CA GLU A 254 30.29 11.40 -28.76
C GLU A 254 29.98 12.89 -28.95
N ILE A 255 30.38 13.71 -27.98
CA ILE A 255 30.12 15.15 -27.92
C ILE A 255 31.11 15.92 -28.82
N LYS A 256 30.65 17.05 -29.37
CA LYS A 256 31.51 17.90 -30.21
C LYS A 256 32.60 18.54 -29.36
N ASP A 257 33.81 18.67 -29.92
CA ASP A 257 34.96 19.24 -29.21
C ASP A 257 34.74 20.70 -28.75
N SER A 258 33.79 21.41 -29.37
CA SER A 258 33.39 22.77 -29.01
C SER A 258 32.38 22.86 -27.86
N GLN A 259 31.86 21.74 -27.36
CA GLN A 259 30.86 21.67 -26.29
C GLN A 259 31.48 21.11 -25.01
N ASP A 260 30.92 21.50 -23.86
CA ASP A 260 31.26 20.94 -22.55
C ASP A 260 30.31 19.77 -22.25
N PRO A 261 30.81 18.53 -22.12
CA PRO A 261 30.05 17.33 -21.75
C PRO A 261 29.20 17.47 -20.49
N LEU A 262 29.64 18.27 -19.52
CA LEU A 262 28.90 18.51 -18.27
C LEU A 262 27.72 19.46 -18.45
N ARG A 263 27.63 20.15 -19.60
CA ARG A 263 26.56 21.10 -19.95
C ARG A 263 25.68 20.63 -21.10
N ILE A 264 25.83 19.37 -21.51
CA ILE A 264 25.00 18.76 -22.54
C ILE A 264 23.60 18.51 -21.99
N SER A 265 22.61 18.94 -22.77
CA SER A 265 21.19 18.76 -22.47
C SER A 265 20.51 17.92 -23.55
N HIS A 266 19.35 17.37 -23.20
CA HIS A 266 18.50 16.66 -24.14
C HIS A 266 18.15 17.54 -25.37
N GLY A 267 18.11 16.95 -26.56
CA GLY A 267 17.82 17.62 -27.83
C GLY A 267 19.02 18.33 -28.50
N MET A 268 20.17 18.44 -27.82
CA MET A 268 21.40 18.97 -28.43
C MET A 268 21.99 18.01 -29.46
N PHE A 269 22.82 18.51 -30.38
CA PHE A 269 23.45 17.69 -31.42
C PHE A 269 24.82 17.17 -31.02
N ALA A 270 24.97 15.84 -31.05
CA ALA A 270 26.24 15.13 -30.95
C ALA A 270 27.09 15.24 -32.23
N LYS A 271 28.32 14.74 -32.17
CA LYS A 271 29.25 14.65 -33.31
C LYS A 271 28.81 13.61 -34.33
N GLU A 272 28.28 12.49 -33.85
CA GLU A 272 27.79 11.36 -34.65
C GLU A 272 26.46 10.84 -34.11
N ALA A 273 25.85 9.90 -34.83
CA ALA A 273 24.65 9.24 -34.37
C ALA A 273 24.89 8.47 -33.06
N GLY A 274 23.89 8.50 -32.17
CA GLY A 274 23.92 7.76 -30.92
C GLY A 274 24.05 6.25 -31.13
N LYS A 275 24.75 5.58 -30.21
CA LYS A 275 24.94 4.12 -30.21
C LYS A 275 24.25 3.50 -29.00
N ARG A 276 23.54 2.39 -29.19
CA ARG A 276 23.00 1.61 -28.07
C ARG A 276 24.15 1.03 -27.25
N VAL A 277 24.01 1.07 -25.93
CA VAL A 277 24.97 0.49 -24.99
C VAL A 277 24.23 -0.39 -23.99
N ALA A 278 24.71 -1.62 -23.80
CA ALA A 278 24.20 -2.53 -22.78
C ALA A 278 24.70 -2.11 -21.39
N TYR A 279 23.97 -2.45 -20.34
CA TYR A 279 24.38 -2.19 -18.96
C TYR A 279 25.72 -2.84 -18.62
N GLN A 280 25.94 -4.10 -19.01
CA GLN A 280 27.22 -4.82 -18.83
C GLN A 280 28.46 -4.12 -19.42
N ASP A 281 28.24 -3.22 -20.38
CA ASP A 281 29.30 -2.41 -20.99
C ASP A 281 29.36 -1.03 -20.34
N ALA A 282 28.20 -0.42 -20.09
CA ALA A 282 28.09 0.89 -19.45
C ALA A 282 28.66 0.89 -18.02
N CYS A 283 28.46 -0.18 -17.24
CA CYS A 283 28.94 -0.29 -15.87
C CYS A 283 30.48 -0.26 -15.76
N LYS A 284 31.18 -0.63 -16.84
CA LYS A 284 32.66 -0.65 -16.92
C LYS A 284 33.23 0.71 -17.29
N ALA A 285 32.39 1.67 -17.69
CA ALA A 285 32.84 3.01 -18.04
C ALA A 285 33.34 3.75 -16.78
N ARG A 286 34.60 4.22 -16.83
CA ARG A 286 35.16 5.06 -15.77
C ARG A 286 34.75 6.51 -16.04
N GLY A 287 33.76 7.04 -15.33
CA GLY A 287 33.25 8.40 -15.57
C GLY A 287 32.53 8.98 -14.36
N ALA A 288 32.25 10.28 -14.40
CA ALA A 288 31.40 10.92 -13.41
C ALA A 288 29.94 10.54 -13.71
N VAL A 289 29.24 9.99 -12.71
CA VAL A 289 27.80 9.72 -12.78
C VAL A 289 27.06 10.93 -12.21
N ILE A 290 26.23 11.54 -13.03
CA ILE A 290 25.40 12.69 -12.69
C ILE A 290 23.96 12.20 -12.67
N TYR A 291 23.31 12.38 -11.54
CA TYR A 291 21.91 12.04 -11.39
C TYR A 291 21.04 13.30 -11.55
N ASP A 292 20.20 13.30 -12.58
CA ASP A 292 19.16 14.32 -12.78
C ASP A 292 17.86 13.87 -12.10
N TRP A 293 17.69 14.31 -10.85
CA TRP A 293 16.50 14.00 -10.05
C TRP A 293 15.19 14.52 -10.64
N LYS A 294 15.23 15.54 -11.51
CA LYS A 294 14.01 16.08 -12.12
C LYS A 294 13.44 15.14 -13.17
N SER A 295 14.30 14.48 -13.94
CA SER A 295 13.89 13.50 -14.96
C SER A 295 14.04 12.05 -14.51
N MET A 296 14.58 11.83 -13.30
CA MET A 296 14.93 10.54 -12.71
C MET A 296 15.95 9.75 -13.55
N ASN A 297 16.88 10.45 -14.22
CA ASN A 297 17.87 9.85 -15.11
C ASN A 297 19.30 9.92 -14.58
N GLU A 298 20.11 8.96 -14.99
CA GLU A 298 21.55 8.98 -14.78
C GLU A 298 22.28 9.24 -16.09
N ILE A 299 23.31 10.07 -15.98
CA ILE A 299 24.17 10.48 -17.07
C ILE A 299 25.60 10.16 -16.66
N THR A 300 26.27 9.34 -17.46
CA THR A 300 27.68 9.02 -17.27
C THR A 300 28.52 9.80 -18.27
N VAL A 301 29.42 10.63 -17.76
CA VAL A 301 30.32 11.46 -18.57
C VAL A 301 31.77 11.01 -18.39
N TYR A 302 32.44 10.74 -19.50
CA TYR A 302 33.88 10.49 -19.52
C TYR A 302 34.52 11.13 -20.76
N ARG A 303 35.34 12.18 -20.56
CA ARG A 303 35.86 13.02 -21.65
C ARG A 303 34.68 13.47 -22.54
N GLN A 304 34.76 13.29 -23.85
CA GLN A 304 33.67 13.62 -24.79
C GLN A 304 32.62 12.50 -24.96
N SER A 305 32.75 11.39 -24.23
CA SER A 305 31.72 10.36 -24.21
C SER A 305 30.63 10.74 -23.20
N TRP A 306 29.40 10.87 -23.69
CA TRP A 306 28.23 11.16 -22.89
C TRP A 306 27.24 10.00 -23.03
N MET A 307 26.80 9.43 -21.91
CA MET A 307 25.90 8.29 -21.93
C MET A 307 24.70 8.55 -21.03
N SER A 308 23.50 8.25 -21.51
CA SER A 308 22.30 8.16 -20.67
C SER A 308 21.92 6.69 -20.52
N VAL A 309 22.00 6.17 -19.31
CA VAL A 309 21.86 4.75 -19.00
C VAL A 309 20.99 4.61 -17.77
N ASN A 310 20.05 3.65 -17.77
CA ASN A 310 19.37 3.25 -16.54
C ASN A 310 20.29 2.32 -15.75
N LEU A 311 20.99 2.81 -14.73
CA LEU A 311 21.69 1.90 -13.83
C LEU A 311 20.64 1.22 -12.93
N PRO A 312 20.82 -0.08 -12.61
CA PRO A 312 19.95 -0.85 -11.74
C PRO A 312 20.21 -0.48 -10.27
N THR A 313 20.11 0.81 -9.97
CA THR A 313 20.23 1.40 -8.64
C THR A 313 18.86 1.81 -8.14
N MET A 314 18.71 1.87 -6.81
CA MET A 314 17.47 2.38 -6.20
C MET A 314 17.17 3.82 -6.63
N THR A 315 18.19 4.65 -6.83
CA THR A 315 18.05 6.07 -7.14
C THR A 315 17.55 6.36 -8.55
N ALA A 316 17.87 5.51 -9.54
CA ALA A 316 17.47 5.73 -10.92
C ALA A 316 16.38 4.77 -11.39
N MET A 317 16.75 3.54 -11.74
CA MET A 317 15.78 2.57 -12.22
C MET A 317 14.77 2.20 -11.12
N GLY A 318 15.20 2.13 -9.86
CA GLY A 318 14.34 1.79 -8.73
C GLY A 318 13.21 2.79 -8.50
N GLU A 319 13.51 4.10 -8.52
CA GLU A 319 12.47 5.14 -8.39
C GLU A 319 11.49 5.13 -9.59
N LYS A 320 11.95 4.84 -10.81
CA LYS A 320 11.04 4.65 -11.96
C LYS A 320 10.11 3.46 -11.74
N ILE A 321 10.63 2.34 -11.27
CA ILE A 321 9.84 1.13 -11.01
C ILE A 321 8.84 1.40 -9.87
N LYS A 322 9.27 2.01 -8.77
CA LYS A 322 8.36 2.44 -7.67
C LYS A 322 7.26 3.35 -8.17
N TRP A 323 7.58 4.30 -9.04
CA TRP A 323 6.59 5.18 -9.65
C TRP A 323 5.57 4.38 -10.48
N ILE A 324 6.04 3.49 -11.36
CA ILE A 324 5.21 2.63 -12.21
C ILE A 324 4.26 1.80 -11.34
N LEU A 325 4.79 1.14 -10.30
CA LEU A 325 4.01 0.33 -9.37
C LEU A 325 3.03 1.17 -8.56
N GLY A 326 3.43 2.37 -8.13
CA GLY A 326 2.59 3.31 -7.41
C GLY A 326 1.42 3.88 -8.23
N GLN A 327 1.52 3.89 -9.56
CA GLN A 327 0.40 4.28 -10.44
C GLN A 327 -0.64 3.17 -10.63
N ASN A 328 -0.45 1.98 -10.06
CA ASN A 328 -1.27 0.78 -10.33
C ASN A 328 -1.31 0.42 -11.83
N PHE A 329 -0.17 0.57 -12.52
CA PHE A 329 -0.04 0.00 -13.86
C PHE A 329 -0.13 -1.52 -13.82
N ALA A 330 -0.45 -2.16 -14.96
CA ALA A 330 -0.49 -3.62 -15.05
C ALA A 330 0.83 -4.22 -14.58
N GLY A 331 1.95 -3.58 -14.93
CA GLY A 331 3.26 -3.90 -14.37
C GLY A 331 4.42 -3.23 -15.09
N VAL A 332 5.60 -3.85 -15.00
CA VAL A 332 6.85 -3.33 -15.56
C VAL A 332 7.48 -4.35 -16.51
N GLY A 333 8.06 -3.86 -17.59
CA GLY A 333 8.86 -4.64 -18.52
C GLY A 333 10.31 -4.22 -18.51
N ILE A 334 11.22 -5.18 -18.69
CA ILE A 334 12.63 -4.93 -18.97
C ILE A 334 12.92 -5.40 -20.39
N SER A 335 13.38 -4.47 -21.23
CA SER A 335 13.32 -4.61 -22.70
C SER A 335 14.22 -5.68 -23.31
N ASP A 336 15.29 -6.08 -22.62
CA ASP A 336 16.14 -7.21 -23.01
C ASP A 336 17.00 -7.71 -21.84
N ALA A 337 16.89 -9.00 -21.51
CA ALA A 337 17.71 -9.65 -20.48
C ALA A 337 19.19 -9.76 -20.88
N LEU A 338 19.50 -9.78 -22.18
CA LEU A 338 20.88 -9.89 -22.65
C LEU A 338 21.65 -8.58 -22.57
N THR A 339 20.97 -7.44 -22.46
CA THR A 339 21.60 -6.11 -22.31
C THR A 339 21.75 -5.69 -20.85
N ASP A 340 21.30 -6.50 -19.90
CA ASP A 340 21.48 -6.31 -18.46
C ASP A 340 22.93 -6.65 -18.06
N ASP A 341 23.14 -7.58 -17.13
CA ASP A 341 24.43 -8.20 -16.86
C ASP A 341 24.23 -9.70 -16.53
N PRO A 342 24.07 -10.55 -17.55
CA PRO A 342 23.74 -11.96 -17.35
C PRO A 342 24.84 -12.78 -16.67
N ARG A 343 26.06 -12.23 -16.55
CA ARG A 343 27.22 -12.93 -15.96
C ARG A 343 27.64 -12.36 -14.59
N GLY A 344 27.11 -11.21 -14.19
CA GLY A 344 27.53 -10.53 -12.97
C GLY A 344 28.92 -9.88 -13.10
N ASP A 345 29.31 -9.49 -14.32
CA ASP A 345 30.62 -8.90 -14.60
C ASP A 345 30.76 -7.49 -13.97
N CYS A 346 29.65 -6.84 -13.59
CA CYS A 346 29.61 -5.49 -13.03
C CYS A 346 29.79 -5.44 -11.49
N GLY A 347 30.14 -6.55 -10.83
CA GLY A 347 30.35 -6.61 -9.38
C GLY A 347 29.07 -6.76 -8.55
N THR A 348 27.95 -7.10 -9.20
CA THR A 348 26.67 -7.48 -8.60
C THR A 348 26.31 -8.89 -9.07
N ASP A 349 25.38 -9.59 -8.43
CA ASP A 349 24.91 -10.88 -8.99
C ASP A 349 24.27 -10.68 -10.41
N PRO A 350 24.06 -11.76 -11.18
CA PRO A 350 23.49 -11.68 -12.52
C PRO A 350 22.13 -10.96 -12.60
N PHE A 351 21.86 -10.29 -13.71
CA PHE A 351 20.60 -9.58 -14.02
C PHE A 351 20.16 -8.53 -12.99
N PRO A 352 21.02 -7.56 -12.64
CA PRO A 352 20.71 -6.57 -11.62
C PRO A 352 19.45 -5.74 -11.93
N ALA A 353 19.15 -5.40 -13.19
CA ALA A 353 17.91 -4.67 -13.52
C ALA A 353 16.66 -5.52 -13.29
N HIS A 354 16.68 -6.79 -13.72
CA HIS A 354 15.55 -7.70 -13.51
C HIS A 354 15.37 -8.07 -12.04
N ARG A 355 16.46 -8.21 -11.27
CA ARG A 355 16.39 -8.44 -9.82
C ARG A 355 15.86 -7.23 -9.08
N LEU A 356 16.27 -6.02 -9.44
CA LEU A 356 15.70 -4.81 -8.89
C LEU A 356 14.18 -4.74 -9.14
N ALA A 357 13.73 -5.03 -10.37
CA ALA A 357 12.31 -5.09 -10.68
C ALA A 357 11.59 -6.19 -9.88
N MET A 358 12.19 -7.39 -9.78
CA MET A 358 11.68 -8.49 -8.95
C MET A 358 11.48 -8.07 -7.50
N ASP A 359 12.51 -7.46 -6.91
CA ASP A 359 12.51 -7.08 -5.51
C ASP A 359 11.42 -6.03 -5.26
N LEU A 360 11.35 -4.99 -6.09
CA LEU A 360 10.34 -3.95 -5.96
C LEU A 360 8.92 -4.45 -6.21
N ILE A 361 8.69 -5.34 -7.19
CA ILE A 361 7.36 -5.93 -7.44
C ILE A 361 6.91 -6.77 -6.25
N ARG A 362 7.80 -7.55 -5.65
CA ARG A 362 7.49 -8.36 -4.47
C ARG A 362 7.24 -7.49 -3.23
N ASP A 363 7.98 -6.41 -3.09
CA ASP A 363 7.87 -5.49 -1.95
C ASP A 363 6.67 -4.53 -2.08
N THR A 364 6.07 -4.42 -3.27
CA THR A 364 4.74 -3.82 -3.43
C THR A 364 3.77 -4.61 -2.58
N ILE A 365 3.26 -3.97 -1.52
CA ILE A 365 2.24 -4.50 -0.62
C ILE A 365 1.17 -5.18 -1.49
N PRO A 366 0.99 -6.51 -1.40
CA PRO A 366 -0.06 -7.18 -2.14
C PRO A 366 -1.37 -6.45 -1.86
N ALA A 367 -2.20 -6.25 -2.88
CA ALA A 367 -3.57 -5.76 -2.75
C ALA A 367 -4.49 -6.71 -1.96
N ASN A 368 -3.92 -7.62 -1.16
CA ASN A 368 -4.65 -8.43 -0.21
C ASN A 368 -4.71 -7.68 1.11
N PRO A 369 -5.88 -7.15 1.48
CA PRO A 369 -6.07 -6.51 2.77
C PRO A 369 -5.76 -7.53 3.86
N ALA A 370 -4.78 -7.25 4.72
CA ALA A 370 -4.57 -8.08 5.91
C ALA A 370 -5.90 -8.21 6.67
N LYS A 371 -6.31 -9.44 7.01
CA LYS A 371 -7.38 -9.64 8.00
C LYS A 371 -6.89 -8.91 9.26
N CYS A 372 -7.67 -8.02 9.86
CA CYS A 372 -7.26 -7.26 11.06
C CYS A 372 -7.08 -8.17 12.27
N THR A 373 -6.02 -8.97 12.22
CA THR A 373 -5.79 -10.02 13.18
C THR A 373 -5.19 -9.39 14.42
N ARG A 374 -5.87 -9.61 15.53
CA ARG A 374 -5.41 -9.43 16.90
C ARG A 374 -5.50 -10.76 17.61
N LEU A 375 -4.34 -11.33 17.93
CA LEU A 375 -4.18 -12.55 18.71
C LEU A 375 -4.03 -12.17 20.18
N CYS A 376 -4.92 -12.65 21.02
CA CYS A 376 -4.91 -12.38 22.46
C CYS A 376 -4.53 -13.66 23.19
N TYR A 377 -3.35 -13.72 23.80
CA TYR A 377 -2.88 -14.95 24.47
C TYR A 377 -3.26 -14.97 25.94
N LEU A 378 -3.72 -16.14 26.38
CA LEU A 378 -3.96 -16.49 27.77
C LEU A 378 -3.12 -17.73 28.13
N ASP A 379 -2.43 -17.66 29.27
CA ASP A 379 -1.75 -18.81 29.85
C ASP A 379 -2.62 -19.43 30.96
N PRO A 380 -3.12 -20.67 30.80
CA PRO A 380 -3.96 -21.31 31.81
C PRO A 380 -3.33 -21.44 33.20
N GLU A 381 -2.00 -21.44 33.30
CA GLU A 381 -1.32 -21.55 34.60
C GLU A 381 -1.26 -20.23 35.36
N GLU A 382 -1.34 -19.10 34.65
CA GLU A 382 -1.30 -17.74 35.22
C GLU A 382 -2.68 -17.08 35.32
N VAL A 383 -3.69 -17.62 34.62
CA VAL A 383 -5.05 -17.11 34.67
C VAL A 383 -5.74 -17.60 35.95
N ASP A 384 -6.10 -16.65 36.82
CA ASP A 384 -6.88 -16.92 38.03
C ASP A 384 -8.30 -17.42 37.68
N GLU A 385 -8.88 -18.27 38.53
CA GLU A 385 -10.26 -18.77 38.36
C GLU A 385 -11.28 -17.60 38.29
N THR A 386 -11.00 -16.52 39.00
CA THR A 386 -11.81 -15.29 39.05
C THR A 386 -11.56 -14.32 37.90
N PHE A 387 -10.70 -14.66 36.92
CA PHE A 387 -10.40 -13.79 35.77
C PHE A 387 -11.70 -13.27 35.12
N PRO A 388 -11.90 -11.94 35.03
CA PRO A 388 -13.17 -11.35 34.64
C PRO A 388 -13.28 -11.27 33.11
N ILE A 389 -13.37 -12.41 32.44
CA ILE A 389 -13.43 -12.49 30.98
C ILE A 389 -14.62 -11.70 30.39
N ASP A 390 -15.72 -11.55 31.14
CA ASP A 390 -16.89 -10.77 30.73
C ASP A 390 -16.56 -9.26 30.56
N ASN A 391 -15.43 -8.75 31.10
CA ASN A 391 -14.96 -7.38 30.86
C ASN A 391 -14.25 -7.22 29.51
N LEU A 392 -13.87 -8.31 28.84
CA LEU A 392 -13.21 -8.28 27.54
C LEU A 392 -14.26 -7.92 26.47
N LYS A 393 -14.03 -6.84 25.71
CA LYS A 393 -14.92 -6.47 24.61
C LYS A 393 -14.71 -7.41 23.42
N SER A 394 -15.78 -7.75 22.71
CA SER A 394 -15.75 -8.65 21.55
C SER A 394 -14.86 -8.13 20.42
N ASP A 395 -14.73 -6.81 20.28
CA ASP A 395 -13.93 -6.16 19.26
C ASP A 395 -12.46 -5.98 19.64
N TYR A 396 -12.00 -6.42 20.83
CA TYR A 396 -10.58 -6.32 21.23
C TYR A 396 -9.70 -7.41 20.61
N CYS A 397 -10.27 -8.58 20.40
CA CYS A 397 -9.56 -9.74 19.88
C CYS A 397 -10.27 -10.23 18.62
N SER A 398 -9.50 -10.63 17.61
CA SER A 398 -10.03 -11.44 16.52
C SER A 398 -9.93 -12.92 16.86
N HIS A 399 -8.88 -13.30 17.59
CA HIS A 399 -8.62 -14.66 18.02
C HIS A 399 -8.15 -14.64 19.47
N ILE A 400 -8.59 -15.62 20.25
CA ILE A 400 -8.04 -15.93 21.56
C ILE A 400 -7.13 -17.15 21.39
N VAL A 401 -5.88 -17.04 21.82
CA VAL A 401 -4.90 -18.13 21.76
C VAL A 401 -4.70 -18.67 23.17
N VAL A 402 -4.96 -19.95 23.35
CA VAL A 402 -4.78 -20.63 24.64
C VAL A 402 -3.68 -21.66 24.50
N HIS A 403 -2.68 -21.61 25.37
CA HIS A 403 -1.74 -22.72 25.51
C HIS A 403 -2.51 -23.93 26.03
N TYR A 404 -2.64 -24.96 25.19
CA TYR A 404 -3.57 -26.06 25.45
C TYR A 404 -2.89 -27.42 25.38
N PHE A 405 -2.00 -27.60 24.40
CA PHE A 405 -1.33 -28.86 24.16
C PHE A 405 0.11 -28.84 24.69
N ASP A 406 0.40 -29.82 25.53
CA ASP A 406 1.73 -30.20 25.97
C ASP A 406 2.15 -31.54 25.37
N LEU A 407 3.46 -31.75 25.35
CA LEU A 407 4.08 -32.95 24.80
C LEU A 407 4.64 -33.80 25.94
N ASP A 408 4.14 -35.04 26.08
CA ASP A 408 4.78 -36.05 26.93
C ASP A 408 5.72 -36.94 26.11
N LEU A 409 6.77 -37.45 26.75
CA LEU A 409 7.76 -38.39 26.20
C LEU A 409 7.16 -39.74 25.79
N LYS A 410 5.89 -40.00 26.13
CA LYS A 410 5.11 -41.18 25.71
C LYS A 410 4.30 -40.97 24.42
N ASN A 411 4.47 -39.84 23.73
CA ASN A 411 3.81 -39.44 22.49
C ASN A 411 2.30 -39.19 22.59
N THR A 412 1.79 -38.86 23.76
CA THR A 412 0.41 -38.42 23.91
C THR A 412 0.38 -36.91 24.04
N VAL A 413 -0.54 -36.28 23.31
CA VAL A 413 -0.92 -34.89 23.58
C VAL A 413 -1.52 -34.84 24.99
N VAL A 414 -0.98 -34.00 25.86
CA VAL A 414 -1.49 -33.80 27.22
C VAL A 414 -2.08 -32.40 27.32
N PHE A 415 -3.18 -32.26 28.05
CA PHE A 415 -3.79 -30.97 28.38
C PHE A 415 -4.03 -30.88 29.88
N SER A 416 -3.78 -29.71 30.47
CA SER A 416 -4.00 -29.50 31.91
C SER A 416 -5.48 -29.27 32.19
N GLU A 417 -5.94 -29.64 33.40
CA GLU A 417 -7.33 -29.39 33.81
C GLU A 417 -7.68 -27.89 33.77
N LYS A 418 -6.69 -27.03 34.06
CA LYS A 418 -6.83 -25.57 33.95
C LYS A 418 -7.07 -25.12 32.51
N ALA A 419 -6.35 -25.70 31.54
CA ALA A 419 -6.53 -25.37 30.12
C ALA A 419 -7.94 -25.72 29.63
N VAL A 420 -8.45 -26.90 30.01
CA VAL A 420 -9.83 -27.33 29.68
C VAL A 420 -10.85 -26.37 30.28
N LYS A 421 -10.75 -26.07 31.58
CA LYS A 421 -11.66 -25.12 32.26
C LYS A 421 -11.63 -23.73 31.64
N LEU A 422 -10.45 -23.25 31.25
CA LEU A 422 -10.31 -21.95 30.61
C LEU A 422 -10.99 -21.92 29.23
N VAL A 423 -10.81 -22.96 28.41
CA VAL A 423 -11.49 -23.09 27.12
C VAL A 423 -13.01 -23.14 27.29
N GLU A 424 -13.52 -23.93 28.25
CA GLU A 424 -14.95 -23.96 28.57
C GLU A 424 -15.49 -22.58 28.97
N LYS A 425 -14.74 -21.83 29.79
CA LYS A 425 -15.08 -20.46 30.20
C LYS A 425 -15.10 -19.49 29.01
N ILE A 426 -14.15 -19.62 28.08
CA ILE A 426 -14.10 -18.83 26.84
C ILE A 426 -15.31 -19.15 25.96
N ASP A 427 -15.65 -20.42 25.77
CA ASP A 427 -16.80 -20.83 24.96
C ASP A 427 -18.12 -20.33 25.55
N GLN A 428 -18.29 -20.41 26.87
CA GLN A 428 -19.45 -19.85 27.55
C GLN A 428 -19.55 -18.34 27.35
N TRP A 429 -18.45 -17.61 27.42
CA TRP A 429 -18.40 -16.17 27.15
C TRP A 429 -18.73 -15.86 25.68
N LYS A 430 -18.12 -16.57 24.72
CA LYS A 430 -18.39 -16.43 23.28
C LYS A 430 -19.87 -16.60 22.95
N ASN A 431 -20.54 -17.56 23.58
CA ASN A 431 -21.97 -17.82 23.38
C ASN A 431 -22.88 -16.67 23.88
N LYS A 432 -22.39 -15.75 24.71
CA LYS A 432 -23.13 -14.55 25.16
C LYS A 432 -23.01 -13.37 24.18
N ILE A 433 -22.07 -13.41 23.23
CA ILE A 433 -21.78 -12.30 22.32
C ILE A 433 -22.80 -12.33 21.16
N ILE A 434 -23.53 -11.23 20.97
CA ILE A 434 -24.51 -11.08 19.88
C ILE A 434 -23.82 -10.68 18.57
N ASP A 435 -22.72 -9.94 18.67
CA ASP A 435 -21.88 -9.53 17.54
C ASP A 435 -20.93 -10.66 17.11
N VAL A 436 -19.90 -10.33 16.34
CA VAL A 436 -18.87 -11.29 15.93
C VAL A 436 -17.99 -11.63 17.15
N ALA A 437 -18.05 -12.88 17.61
CA ALA A 437 -17.17 -13.40 18.64
C ALA A 437 -15.78 -13.76 18.08
N PRO A 438 -14.69 -13.65 18.87
CA PRO A 438 -13.37 -14.05 18.43
C PRO A 438 -13.25 -15.57 18.25
N ASP A 439 -12.44 -15.97 17.29
CA ASP A 439 -12.09 -17.37 17.06
C ASP A 439 -11.16 -17.90 18.16
N LEU A 440 -11.22 -19.20 18.42
CA LEU A 440 -10.36 -19.84 19.42
C LEU A 440 -9.24 -20.61 18.71
N ILE A 441 -8.00 -20.36 19.11
CA ILE A 441 -6.81 -21.07 18.64
C ILE A 441 -6.20 -21.84 19.82
N LEU A 442 -5.93 -23.12 19.63
CA LEU A 442 -5.25 -23.94 20.62
C LEU A 442 -3.76 -24.03 20.27
N SER A 443 -2.89 -23.73 21.22
CA SER A 443 -1.44 -23.67 21.02
C SER A 443 -0.72 -24.88 21.59
N LEU A 444 0.25 -25.39 20.83
CA LEU A 444 1.12 -26.52 21.14
C LEU A 444 2.52 -26.06 21.50
N GLY A 445 2.98 -26.49 22.68
CA GLY A 445 4.40 -26.63 22.99
C GLY A 445 5.17 -25.36 23.36
N SER A 446 4.49 -24.24 23.63
CA SER A 446 5.10 -22.99 24.11
C SER A 446 5.84 -23.15 25.45
N LYS A 447 5.60 -24.24 26.19
CA LYS A 447 6.27 -24.60 27.44
C LYS A 447 7.23 -25.80 27.32
N GLN A 448 7.52 -26.25 26.10
CA GLN A 448 8.33 -27.44 25.86
C GLN A 448 9.78 -27.07 25.53
N ILE A 449 10.72 -27.71 26.22
CA ILE A 449 12.15 -27.54 25.97
C ILE A 449 12.54 -28.17 24.63
N THR A 450 13.63 -27.68 24.02
CA THR A 450 14.09 -28.12 22.68
C THR A 450 14.35 -29.64 22.64
N GLY A 451 14.80 -30.24 23.74
CA GLY A 451 15.02 -31.68 23.82
C GLY A 451 13.76 -32.53 23.67
N VAL A 452 12.60 -32.07 24.15
CA VAL A 452 11.31 -32.78 24.01
C VAL A 452 10.84 -32.76 22.56
N TRP A 453 10.90 -31.59 21.93
CA TRP A 453 10.62 -31.43 20.51
C TRP A 453 11.49 -32.35 19.64
N GLN A 454 12.80 -32.33 19.87
CA GLN A 454 13.73 -33.20 19.14
C GLN A 454 13.41 -34.68 19.30
N PHE A 455 13.11 -35.12 20.52
CA PHE A 455 12.80 -36.51 20.80
C PHE A 455 11.54 -37.01 20.07
N ILE A 456 10.49 -36.19 20.04
CA ILE A 456 9.20 -36.57 19.43
C ILE A 456 9.27 -36.45 17.91
N LEU A 457 9.78 -35.33 17.39
CA LEU A 457 9.73 -35.03 15.97
C LEU A 457 10.77 -35.79 15.12
N ALA A 458 11.84 -36.30 15.74
CA ALA A 458 12.86 -37.11 15.05
C ALA A 458 12.35 -38.48 14.57
N ASN A 459 11.17 -38.93 15.03
CA ASN A 459 10.56 -40.17 14.60
C ASN A 459 9.31 -39.90 13.75
N ASP A 460 9.37 -40.27 12.47
CA ASP A 460 8.29 -40.03 11.50
C ASP A 460 6.94 -40.64 11.91
N PHE A 461 6.94 -41.82 12.55
CA PHE A 461 5.71 -42.46 12.99
C PHE A 461 5.05 -41.65 14.12
N ARG A 462 5.85 -41.23 15.12
CA ARG A 462 5.36 -40.46 16.27
C ARG A 462 4.87 -39.07 15.87
N ARG A 463 5.58 -38.43 14.95
CA ARG A 463 5.21 -37.10 14.44
C ARG A 463 3.87 -37.11 13.68
N LYS A 464 3.62 -38.15 12.88
CA LYS A 464 2.34 -38.33 12.18
C LYS A 464 1.20 -38.66 13.13
N GLU A 465 1.42 -39.55 14.08
CA GLU A 465 0.44 -39.87 15.13
C GLU A 465 0.04 -38.61 15.92
N LEU A 466 1.03 -37.79 16.30
CA LEU A 466 0.81 -36.48 16.92
C LEU A 466 -0.04 -35.54 16.04
N ALA A 467 0.30 -35.41 14.75
CA ALA A 467 -0.44 -34.55 13.83
C ALA A 467 -1.91 -34.99 13.68
N GLU A 468 -2.16 -36.30 13.54
CA GLU A 468 -3.51 -36.86 13.46
C GLU A 468 -4.31 -36.64 14.76
N GLU A 469 -3.69 -36.80 15.93
CA GLU A 469 -4.31 -36.56 17.23
C GLU A 469 -4.69 -35.08 17.42
N LEU A 470 -3.81 -34.15 17.04
CA LEU A 470 -4.07 -32.71 17.11
C LEU A 470 -5.26 -32.32 16.23
N VAL A 471 -5.24 -32.70 14.95
CA VAL A 471 -6.33 -32.39 13.99
C VAL A 471 -7.65 -33.01 14.44
N LYS A 472 -7.62 -34.26 14.92
CA LYS A 472 -8.81 -34.92 15.46
C LYS A 472 -9.40 -34.15 16.65
N THR A 473 -8.56 -33.69 17.56
CA THR A 473 -9.00 -32.92 18.75
C THR A 473 -9.62 -31.59 18.34
N LEU A 474 -9.00 -30.88 17.40
CA LEU A 474 -9.51 -29.62 16.87
C LEU A 474 -10.87 -29.80 16.21
N ASN A 475 -11.04 -30.83 15.37
CA ASN A 475 -12.32 -31.15 14.71
C ASN A 475 -13.47 -31.48 15.67
N THR A 476 -13.16 -31.87 16.91
CA THR A 476 -14.16 -32.14 17.96
C THR A 476 -14.38 -30.99 18.93
N SER A 477 -13.61 -29.90 18.82
CA SER A 477 -13.72 -28.72 19.68
C SER A 477 -14.34 -27.53 18.93
N THR A 478 -14.51 -26.41 19.62
CA THR A 478 -14.95 -25.12 19.07
C THR A 478 -13.81 -24.29 18.47
N ALA A 479 -12.58 -24.83 18.49
CA ALA A 479 -11.40 -24.14 18.01
C ALA A 479 -11.37 -24.06 16.48
N ALA A 480 -10.97 -22.91 15.96
CA ALA A 480 -10.81 -22.64 14.54
C ALA A 480 -9.42 -23.04 14.01
N GLY A 481 -8.44 -23.22 14.89
CA GLY A 481 -7.06 -23.42 14.44
C GLY A 481 -6.07 -23.91 15.50
N LEU A 482 -4.86 -24.18 15.02
CA LEU A 482 -3.72 -24.69 15.78
C LEU A 482 -2.56 -23.69 15.68
N GLU A 483 -1.94 -23.38 16.81
CA GLU A 483 -0.62 -22.76 16.82
C GLU A 483 0.47 -23.78 17.18
N ILE A 484 1.53 -23.85 16.39
CA ILE A 484 2.76 -24.58 16.75
C ILE A 484 3.78 -23.58 17.31
N SER A 485 4.17 -23.75 18.57
CA SER A 485 4.98 -22.78 19.32
C SER A 485 6.24 -23.42 19.92
N TRP A 486 7.27 -23.66 19.09
CA TRP A 486 8.60 -24.03 19.58
C TRP A 486 9.35 -22.78 20.05
N THR A 487 8.95 -22.25 21.21
CA THR A 487 9.37 -20.91 21.64
C THR A 487 9.94 -20.81 23.04
N LEU A 488 9.80 -21.80 23.92
CA LEU A 488 10.40 -21.76 25.27
C LEU A 488 11.93 -21.55 25.16
N GLU A 489 12.57 -22.40 24.35
CA GLU A 489 13.99 -22.36 24.02
C GLU A 489 14.18 -22.21 22.50
N PRO A 490 15.29 -21.59 22.04
CA PRO A 490 15.58 -21.54 20.62
C PRO A 490 15.86 -22.95 20.07
N MET A 491 15.53 -23.15 18.80
CA MET A 491 16.05 -24.28 18.02
C MET A 491 17.58 -24.24 18.01
N ALA A 492 18.20 -25.41 18.01
CA ALA A 492 19.64 -25.55 18.18
C ALA A 492 20.37 -25.82 16.85
N ASN A 493 19.71 -26.42 15.86
CA ASN A 493 20.38 -26.85 14.63
C ASN A 493 19.43 -27.00 13.42
N GLU A 494 20.01 -27.26 12.25
CA GLU A 494 19.30 -27.49 10.99
C GLU A 494 18.37 -28.73 10.97
N PHE A 495 18.54 -29.71 11.86
CA PHE A 495 17.60 -30.82 11.98
C PHE A 495 16.28 -30.36 12.61
N ASP A 496 16.33 -29.43 13.57
CA ASP A 496 15.12 -28.84 14.18
C ASP A 496 14.25 -28.15 13.12
N LYS A 497 14.89 -27.40 12.21
CA LYS A 497 14.23 -26.79 11.04
C LYS A 497 13.49 -27.82 10.19
N LYS A 498 14.14 -28.94 9.85
CA LYS A 498 13.55 -30.02 9.05
C LYS A 498 12.41 -30.72 9.79
N ASN A 499 12.57 -30.93 11.09
CA ASN A 499 11.57 -31.58 11.93
C ASN A 499 10.31 -30.72 12.09
N LEU A 500 10.47 -29.41 12.31
CA LEU A 500 9.35 -28.47 12.36
C LEU A 500 8.61 -28.43 11.01
N LYS A 501 9.36 -28.33 9.91
CA LYS A 501 8.79 -28.41 8.55
C LYS A 501 7.97 -29.70 8.36
N ALA A 502 8.54 -30.84 8.75
CA ALA A 502 7.89 -32.13 8.59
C ALA A 502 6.62 -32.26 9.46
N LEU A 503 6.61 -31.67 10.67
CA LEU A 503 5.41 -31.63 11.50
C LEU A 503 4.31 -30.80 10.84
N ILE A 504 4.64 -29.65 10.28
CA ILE A 504 3.71 -28.79 9.54
C ILE A 504 3.13 -29.55 8.35
N ASP A 505 3.98 -30.21 7.56
CA ASP A 505 3.54 -31.06 6.44
C ASP A 505 2.59 -32.17 6.92
N ASP A 506 2.91 -32.85 8.03
CA ASP A 506 2.08 -33.92 8.59
C ASP A 506 0.72 -33.40 9.10
N VAL A 507 0.67 -32.20 9.72
CA VAL A 507 -0.59 -31.54 10.13
C VAL A 507 -1.45 -31.17 8.92
N VAL A 508 -0.85 -30.55 7.90
CA VAL A 508 -1.56 -30.17 6.66
C VAL A 508 -2.09 -31.41 5.93
N LEU A 509 -1.37 -32.52 5.97
CA LEU A 509 -1.83 -33.80 5.42
C LEU A 509 -2.96 -34.43 6.24
N ALA A 510 -2.92 -34.30 7.56
CA ALA A 510 -3.96 -34.80 8.46
C ALA A 510 -5.26 -33.98 8.35
N ASP A 511 -5.18 -32.67 8.11
CA ASP A 511 -6.34 -31.80 7.87
C ASP A 511 -6.88 -31.92 6.44
N VAL A 512 -7.49 -33.07 6.15
CA VAL A 512 -8.09 -33.37 4.84
C VAL A 512 -9.20 -32.39 4.46
N GLU A 513 -9.93 -31.86 5.45
CA GLU A 513 -11.06 -30.95 5.24
C GLU A 513 -10.62 -29.48 5.08
N LYS A 514 -9.35 -29.16 5.38
CA LYS A 514 -8.79 -27.80 5.35
C LYS A 514 -9.58 -26.83 6.21
N LYS A 515 -9.91 -27.25 7.42
CA LYS A 515 -10.71 -26.47 8.39
C LYS A 515 -9.86 -25.82 9.47
N VAL A 516 -8.60 -26.22 9.61
CA VAL A 516 -7.71 -25.77 10.68
C VAL A 516 -6.86 -24.62 10.17
N ASP A 517 -7.07 -23.43 10.72
CA ASP A 517 -6.14 -22.30 10.54
C ASP A 517 -4.81 -22.64 11.24
N LEU A 518 -3.70 -22.62 10.50
CA LEU A 518 -2.38 -23.00 11.02
C LEU A 518 -1.51 -21.77 11.29
N LEU A 519 -1.18 -21.58 12.56
CA LEU A 519 -0.27 -20.54 13.04
C LEU A 519 1.07 -21.14 13.45
N VAL A 520 2.16 -20.42 13.17
CA VAL A 520 3.50 -20.80 13.64
C VAL A 520 4.13 -19.65 14.40
N ALA A 521 4.43 -19.88 15.68
CA ALA A 521 5.10 -18.92 16.54
C ALA A 521 6.62 -19.06 16.45
N THR A 522 7.32 -17.93 16.40
CA THR A 522 8.74 -17.87 16.06
C THR A 522 9.52 -16.97 17.02
N THR A 523 10.79 -17.31 17.28
CA THR A 523 11.65 -16.53 18.18
C THR A 523 12.70 -15.72 17.42
N PRO A 524 13.15 -14.56 17.95
CA PRO A 524 14.21 -13.77 17.32
C PRO A 524 15.52 -14.56 17.14
N LEU A 525 15.95 -15.31 18.16
CA LEU A 525 17.20 -16.08 18.10
C LEU A 525 17.19 -17.16 17.01
N SER A 526 16.10 -17.92 16.89
CA SER A 526 15.96 -18.92 15.82
C SER A 526 15.78 -18.29 14.44
N SER A 527 15.17 -17.10 14.37
CA SER A 527 15.06 -16.32 13.12
C SER A 527 16.44 -15.90 12.63
N TYR A 528 17.24 -15.23 13.45
CA TYR A 528 18.58 -14.78 13.03
C TYR A 528 19.57 -15.92 12.81
N SER A 529 19.32 -17.10 13.39
CA SER A 529 20.08 -18.32 13.12
C SER A 529 19.63 -19.08 11.85
N ASN A 530 18.60 -18.58 11.14
CA ASN A 530 18.03 -19.19 9.94
C ASN A 530 17.47 -20.62 10.13
N PHE A 531 16.98 -20.92 11.33
CA PHE A 531 16.41 -22.22 11.67
C PHE A 531 14.93 -22.39 11.30
N TYR A 532 14.33 -21.41 10.61
CA TYR A 532 13.02 -21.56 9.98
C TYR A 532 13.16 -21.79 8.48
N ASP A 533 12.25 -22.58 7.90
CA ASP A 533 12.09 -22.68 6.45
C ASP A 533 11.10 -21.61 5.97
N TYR A 534 11.63 -20.42 5.66
CA TYR A 534 10.82 -19.24 5.33
C TYR A 534 9.92 -19.45 4.11
N GLN A 535 10.42 -20.12 3.06
CA GLN A 535 9.63 -20.39 1.87
C GLN A 535 8.47 -21.31 2.21
N HIS A 536 8.76 -22.41 2.91
CA HIS A 536 7.73 -23.35 3.31
C HIS A 536 6.66 -22.70 4.19
N LEU A 537 7.07 -21.95 5.22
CA LEU A 537 6.12 -21.23 6.09
C LEU A 537 5.28 -20.22 5.33
N ASN A 538 5.87 -19.49 4.38
CA ASN A 538 5.14 -18.54 3.55
C ASN A 538 4.11 -19.22 2.64
N GLU A 539 4.28 -20.50 2.32
CA GLU A 539 3.33 -21.30 1.53
C GLU A 539 2.26 -21.96 2.41
N THR A 540 2.62 -22.50 3.58
CA THR A 540 1.75 -23.37 4.38
C THR A 540 1.07 -22.70 5.57
N ALA A 541 1.74 -21.78 6.28
CA ALA A 541 1.15 -21.14 7.46
C ALA A 541 0.18 -20.03 7.03
N ASP A 542 -0.96 -19.93 7.72
CA ASP A 542 -1.91 -18.83 7.54
C ASP A 542 -1.33 -17.54 8.12
N LEU A 543 -0.76 -17.64 9.34
CA LEU A 543 -0.06 -16.56 10.01
C LEU A 543 1.22 -17.06 10.69
N ILE A 544 2.22 -16.19 10.73
CA ILE A 544 3.51 -16.44 11.37
C ILE A 544 3.66 -15.39 12.47
N VAL A 545 3.63 -15.84 13.72
CA VAL A 545 3.69 -14.97 14.89
C VAL A 545 5.15 -14.74 15.27
N LEU A 546 5.62 -13.52 15.08
CA LEU A 546 6.97 -13.12 15.45
C LEU A 546 6.94 -12.71 16.92
N HIS A 547 7.70 -13.40 17.79
CA HIS A 547 7.85 -13.05 19.21
C HIS A 547 8.73 -11.80 19.40
N SER A 548 8.33 -10.67 18.79
CA SER A 548 8.93 -9.34 18.89
C SER A 548 8.78 -8.69 20.28
N HIS A 549 8.21 -9.40 21.24
CA HIS A 549 8.22 -9.06 22.68
C HIS A 549 9.26 -9.84 23.49
N ARG A 550 10.14 -10.63 22.83
CA ARG A 550 11.23 -11.39 23.47
C ARG A 550 12.60 -10.99 22.93
N LEU A 551 12.79 -9.70 22.65
CA LEU A 551 14.03 -9.13 22.10
C LEU A 551 15.09 -8.87 23.18
N HIS A 552 14.68 -8.85 24.45
CA HIS A 552 15.58 -8.78 25.60
C HIS A 552 15.08 -9.71 26.71
N SER A 553 15.96 -10.06 27.64
CA SER A 553 15.63 -10.92 28.78
C SER A 553 16.45 -10.55 30.01
N GLU A 554 15.92 -10.91 31.18
CA GLU A 554 16.61 -10.73 32.48
C GLU A 554 17.88 -11.57 32.62
N SER A 555 18.09 -12.59 31.77
CA SER A 555 19.32 -13.38 31.76
C SER A 555 20.53 -12.63 31.17
N LEU A 556 20.30 -11.50 30.50
CA LEU A 556 21.37 -10.68 29.95
C LEU A 556 21.96 -9.79 31.05
N PRO A 557 23.30 -9.61 31.10
CA PRO A 557 23.99 -8.82 32.13
C PRO A 557 23.86 -7.31 31.92
N MET A 558 22.76 -6.87 31.32
CA MET A 558 22.52 -5.49 30.95
C MET A 558 21.02 -5.19 30.86
N THR A 559 20.67 -3.93 31.11
CA THR A 559 19.32 -3.40 30.95
C THR A 559 18.93 -3.33 29.47
N GLY A 560 17.64 -3.40 29.21
CA GLY A 560 17.07 -3.35 27.86
C GLY A 560 15.54 -3.29 27.90
N HIS A 561 14.90 -3.56 26.77
CA HIS A 561 13.44 -3.61 26.67
C HIS A 561 13.02 -4.88 25.91
N PRO A 562 11.92 -5.55 26.29
CA PRO A 562 11.46 -6.76 25.59
C PRO A 562 11.06 -6.53 24.12
N SER A 563 10.72 -5.30 23.76
CA SER A 563 10.03 -4.96 22.51
C SER A 563 10.36 -3.55 21.94
N PRO A 564 11.62 -3.11 21.86
CA PRO A 564 11.93 -1.78 21.31
C PRO A 564 11.54 -1.71 19.83
N LEU A 565 10.94 -0.60 19.39
CA LEU A 565 10.56 -0.44 17.99
C LEU A 565 11.79 -0.31 17.10
N ARG A 566 12.75 0.53 17.51
CA ARG A 566 14.02 0.79 16.82
C ARG A 566 15.20 0.76 17.78
N ALA A 567 16.39 0.65 17.20
CA ALA A 567 17.63 0.53 17.96
C ALA A 567 18.06 1.91 18.47
N THR A 568 18.38 1.98 19.75
CA THR A 568 19.06 3.16 20.31
C THR A 568 20.57 3.03 20.12
N SER A 569 21.30 4.13 20.26
CA SER A 569 22.76 4.14 20.08
C SER A 569 23.52 3.36 21.16
N SER A 570 22.89 3.05 22.29
CA SER A 570 23.49 2.32 23.42
C SER A 570 23.22 0.81 23.41
N MET A 571 22.25 0.35 22.62
CA MET A 571 21.92 -1.06 22.52
C MET A 571 23.12 -1.85 21.96
N LYS A 572 23.52 -2.92 22.65
CA LYS A 572 24.64 -3.77 22.20
C LYS A 572 24.33 -4.53 20.91
N ASP A 573 23.07 -4.94 20.74
CA ASP A 573 22.61 -5.61 19.52
C ASP A 573 21.49 -4.76 18.87
N PRO A 574 21.81 -3.98 17.83
CA PRO A 574 20.82 -3.14 17.14
C PRO A 574 19.81 -3.97 16.34
N LYS A 575 20.02 -5.28 16.14
CA LYS A 575 19.05 -6.14 15.46
C LYS A 575 17.88 -6.54 16.35
N MET A 576 17.99 -6.41 17.68
CA MET A 576 16.94 -6.80 18.61
C MET A 576 15.83 -5.75 18.71
N THR A 577 15.14 -5.50 17.61
CA THR A 577 14.06 -4.50 17.47
C THR A 577 12.91 -5.03 16.60
N TRP A 578 11.72 -4.46 16.73
CA TRP A 578 10.58 -4.79 15.86
C TRP A 578 10.90 -4.55 14.38
N GLU A 579 11.46 -3.38 14.06
CA GLU A 579 11.78 -2.99 12.69
C GLU A 579 12.80 -3.95 12.06
N ALA A 580 13.89 -4.27 12.77
CA ALA A 580 14.91 -5.17 12.25
C ALA A 580 14.43 -6.63 12.14
N LEU A 581 13.57 -7.10 13.05
CA LEU A 581 13.00 -8.45 12.96
C LEU A 581 12.01 -8.56 11.79
N LEU A 582 11.12 -7.58 11.62
CA LEU A 582 10.22 -7.55 10.47
C LEU A 582 11.02 -7.53 9.15
N ASN A 583 12.01 -6.65 9.05
CA ASN A 583 12.85 -6.52 7.86
C ASN A 583 13.59 -7.82 7.54
N HIS A 584 14.12 -8.51 8.55
CA HIS A 584 14.75 -9.83 8.35
C HIS A 584 13.78 -10.82 7.70
N TRP A 585 12.56 -10.95 8.21
CA TRP A 585 11.57 -11.88 7.63
C TRP A 585 11.12 -11.47 6.22
N THR A 586 10.99 -10.17 5.95
CA THR A 586 10.68 -9.69 4.59
C THR A 586 11.84 -9.89 3.61
N ASP A 587 13.08 -9.76 4.07
CA ASP A 587 14.27 -10.04 3.26
C ASP A 587 14.33 -11.52 2.84
N GLN A 588 13.86 -12.41 3.73
CA GLN A 588 13.64 -13.84 3.47
C GLN A 588 12.39 -14.14 2.62
N LYS A 589 11.77 -13.11 2.02
CA LYS A 589 10.68 -13.22 1.04
C LYS A 589 9.34 -13.69 1.62
N VAL A 590 9.14 -13.55 2.93
CA VAL A 590 7.85 -13.81 3.57
C VAL A 590 6.92 -12.61 3.39
N LEU A 591 5.66 -12.85 3.01
CA LEU A 591 4.68 -11.79 2.79
C LEU A 591 4.38 -11.07 4.11
N ARG A 592 4.45 -9.73 4.12
CA ARG A 592 4.11 -8.92 5.30
C ARG A 592 2.71 -9.26 5.83
N SER A 593 1.75 -9.48 4.95
CA SER A 593 0.36 -9.84 5.28
C SER A 593 0.19 -11.19 6.01
N LYS A 594 1.24 -12.01 6.12
CA LYS A 594 1.26 -13.23 6.95
C LYS A 594 1.95 -13.05 8.30
N LEU A 595 2.73 -11.98 8.46
CA LEU A 595 3.52 -11.75 9.68
C LEU A 595 2.66 -11.08 10.74
N VAL A 596 2.71 -11.58 11.98
CA VAL A 596 2.05 -10.99 13.15
C VAL A 596 3.12 -10.55 14.13
N LEU A 597 3.11 -9.26 14.50
CA LEU A 597 4.06 -8.72 15.48
C LEU A 597 3.45 -8.73 16.88
N SER A 598 4.24 -9.12 17.87
CA SER A 598 3.75 -9.35 19.23
C SER A 598 4.30 -8.36 20.26
N LEU A 599 3.39 -7.92 21.14
CA LEU A 599 3.62 -7.21 22.39
C LEU A 599 3.36 -8.16 23.58
N THR A 600 3.70 -7.72 24.79
CA THR A 600 3.30 -8.42 26.02
C THR A 600 2.73 -7.42 27.03
N ALA A 601 1.69 -7.83 27.76
CA ALA A 601 1.18 -7.07 28.90
C ALA A 601 2.04 -7.29 30.16
N SER A 602 2.89 -8.32 30.15
CA SER A 602 3.88 -8.55 31.20
C SER A 602 4.97 -7.50 31.20
N THR A 603 5.64 -7.40 32.34
CA THR A 603 6.79 -6.52 32.57
C THR A 603 8.09 -7.31 32.58
N LEU A 604 9.20 -6.62 32.34
CA LEU A 604 10.55 -7.15 32.51
C LEU A 604 11.28 -6.34 33.59
N SER A 605 11.38 -6.93 34.78
CA SER A 605 12.05 -6.35 35.93
C SER A 605 13.54 -6.71 35.95
N MET A 606 14.43 -5.70 36.00
CA MET A 606 15.88 -5.86 36.06
C MET A 606 16.48 -4.96 37.14
N GLN A 607 17.40 -5.50 37.93
CA GLN A 607 18.12 -4.70 38.93
C GLN A 607 19.35 -4.07 38.26
N SER A 608 19.36 -2.74 38.13
CA SER A 608 20.47 -2.01 37.52
C SER A 608 21.62 -1.86 38.52
N LEU A 609 22.85 -2.05 38.05
CA LEU A 609 24.06 -1.79 38.84
C LEU A 609 24.58 -0.35 38.64
N ALA A 610 24.05 0.37 37.67
CA ALA A 610 24.36 1.77 37.41
C ALA A 610 23.39 2.69 38.17
N ASP A 611 23.83 3.91 38.52
CA ASP A 611 22.91 4.89 39.11
C ASP A 611 22.02 5.49 38.00
N VAL A 612 20.85 4.86 37.80
CA VAL A 612 19.84 5.28 36.82
C VAL A 612 19.19 6.63 37.19
N ARG A 613 19.56 7.27 38.32
CA ARG A 613 19.11 8.63 38.68
C ARG A 613 19.78 9.73 37.85
N ASN A 614 20.97 9.48 37.30
CA ASN A 614 21.66 10.44 36.43
C ASN A 614 21.17 10.29 34.98
N SER A 615 20.12 11.04 34.64
CA SER A 615 19.33 10.95 33.40
C SER A 615 20.03 11.35 32.09
N LEU A 616 21.36 11.40 32.04
CA LEU A 616 22.11 11.87 30.86
C LEU A 616 22.55 10.73 29.92
N SER A 617 22.51 9.46 30.38
CA SER A 617 22.82 8.29 29.55
C SER A 617 21.57 7.50 29.21
N ASP A 618 21.52 6.95 28.00
CA ASP A 618 20.48 6.03 27.55
C ASP A 618 20.34 4.83 28.51
N PRO A 619 19.13 4.48 28.97
CA PRO A 619 18.89 3.43 29.95
C PRO A 619 19.21 2.03 29.44
N PHE A 620 19.31 1.81 28.14
CA PHE A 620 19.59 0.48 27.58
C PHE A 620 21.10 0.20 27.53
N GLY A 621 21.48 -1.07 27.65
CA GLY A 621 22.87 -1.51 27.65
C GLY A 621 23.65 -1.25 28.94
N GLN A 622 23.03 -0.66 29.97
CA GLN A 622 23.66 -0.43 31.27
C GLN A 622 23.84 -1.75 32.03
N PRO A 623 24.90 -1.93 32.83
CA PRO A 623 25.10 -3.17 33.59
C PRO A 623 23.90 -3.51 34.50
N ALA A 624 23.46 -4.76 34.47
CA ALA A 624 22.38 -5.28 35.30
C ALA A 624 22.84 -6.52 36.08
N PHE A 625 22.25 -6.71 37.26
CA PHE A 625 22.51 -7.87 38.10
C PHE A 625 21.78 -9.10 37.55
N VAL A 626 22.53 -10.19 37.34
CA VAL A 626 21.99 -11.48 36.88
C VAL A 626 22.26 -12.52 37.97
N SER A 627 21.21 -13.06 38.57
CA SER A 627 21.30 -14.18 39.50
C SER A 627 20.06 -15.06 39.40
N LEU A 628 20.30 -16.35 39.17
CA LEU A 628 19.27 -17.40 39.17
C LEU A 628 18.63 -17.60 40.55
N LEU A 629 19.25 -17.08 41.62
CA LEU A 629 18.81 -17.25 43.00
C LEU A 629 18.18 -15.97 43.59
N ARG A 630 18.05 -14.89 42.80
CA ARG A 630 17.42 -13.66 43.27
C ARG A 630 15.92 -13.89 43.47
N SER A 631 15.40 -13.48 44.62
CA SER A 631 13.95 -13.46 44.87
C SER A 631 13.26 -12.49 43.90
N LYS A 632 12.24 -12.98 43.20
CA LYS A 632 11.39 -12.20 42.28
C LYS A 632 10.07 -11.76 42.91
N ASN A 633 9.84 -12.08 44.19
CA ASN A 633 8.59 -11.76 44.88
C ASN A 633 8.34 -10.26 45.00
N SER A 634 9.39 -9.44 44.93
CA SER A 634 9.29 -7.99 44.92
C SER A 634 9.20 -7.40 43.52
N ASP A 635 9.34 -8.18 42.44
CA ASP A 635 9.29 -7.66 41.07
C ASP A 635 7.87 -7.21 40.71
N ILE A 636 7.77 -6.24 39.80
CA ILE A 636 6.49 -5.87 39.18
C ILE A 636 6.29 -6.80 38.00
N HIS A 637 5.11 -7.39 37.86
CA HIS A 637 4.73 -8.39 36.85
C HIS A 637 3.57 -7.96 35.93
N SER A 638 2.73 -7.02 36.35
CA SER A 638 1.50 -6.64 35.62
C SER A 638 1.31 -5.14 35.45
N GLN A 639 0.40 -4.76 34.54
CA GLN A 639 0.01 -3.35 34.34
C GLN A 639 -0.65 -2.76 35.60
N GLN A 640 -1.42 -3.58 36.32
CA GLN A 640 -2.03 -3.17 37.58
C GLN A 640 -0.96 -2.78 38.63
N GLU A 641 0.05 -3.60 38.82
CA GLU A 641 1.12 -3.34 39.81
C GLU A 641 1.98 -2.10 39.44
N ILE A 642 2.11 -1.79 38.14
CA ILE A 642 2.74 -0.54 37.69
C ILE A 642 1.93 0.65 38.21
N CYS A 643 0.61 0.64 38.03
CA CYS A 643 -0.27 1.70 38.48
C CYS A 643 -0.25 1.84 40.02
N GLU A 644 -0.33 0.73 40.74
CA GLU A 644 -0.21 0.73 42.22
C GLU A 644 1.14 1.33 42.68
N SER A 645 2.25 1.01 41.99
CA SER A 645 3.56 1.60 42.27
C SER A 645 3.63 3.10 41.96
N LEU A 646 2.88 3.58 40.97
CA LEU A 646 2.83 5.01 40.63
C LEU A 646 1.95 5.78 41.62
N GLU A 647 0.81 5.22 42.00
CA GLU A 647 -0.07 5.78 43.02
C GLU A 647 0.60 5.86 44.40
N ALA A 648 1.36 4.82 44.77
CA ALA A 648 2.15 4.81 46.00
C ALA A 648 3.41 5.71 45.94
N ALA A 649 3.67 6.37 44.79
CA ALA A 649 4.86 7.18 44.53
C ALA A 649 6.19 6.43 44.76
N THR A 650 6.19 5.09 44.62
CA THR A 650 7.40 4.26 44.76
C THR A 650 8.18 4.18 43.46
N GLY A 651 7.54 4.40 42.30
CA GLY A 651 8.17 4.38 40.98
C GLY A 651 8.00 5.69 40.21
N ILE A 652 8.88 5.92 39.22
CA ILE A 652 8.82 7.07 38.29
C ILE A 652 8.91 6.53 36.86
N THR A 653 7.98 6.93 36.00
CA THR A 653 7.98 6.55 34.57
C THR A 653 8.95 7.40 33.77
N HIS A 654 9.62 6.77 32.80
CA HIS A 654 10.48 7.39 31.82
C HIS A 654 10.14 6.88 30.42
N TRP A 655 10.49 7.65 29.40
CA TRP A 655 10.26 7.33 27.99
C TRP A 655 11.57 7.33 27.21
N VAL A 656 11.73 6.40 26.28
CA VAL A 656 12.89 6.31 25.39
C VAL A 656 12.45 6.63 23.97
N ASP A 657 12.74 7.84 23.49
CA ASP A 657 12.17 8.38 22.24
C ASP A 657 12.48 7.53 21.00
N VAL A 658 13.73 7.09 20.82
CA VAL A 658 14.11 6.32 19.62
C VAL A 658 13.46 4.93 19.59
N ALA A 659 13.38 4.27 20.74
CA ALA A 659 12.81 2.93 20.84
C ALA A 659 11.28 2.93 21.00
N GLU A 660 10.68 4.10 21.23
CA GLU A 660 9.24 4.34 21.43
C GLU A 660 8.61 3.43 22.50
N VAL A 661 9.29 3.32 23.64
CA VAL A 661 8.91 2.45 24.77
C VAL A 661 9.11 3.14 26.12
N PRO A 662 8.28 2.79 27.13
CA PRO A 662 8.45 3.28 28.49
C PRO A 662 9.34 2.34 29.33
N TYR A 663 9.80 2.86 30.46
CA TYR A 663 10.21 2.03 31.59
C TYR A 663 9.87 2.74 32.90
N LEU A 664 9.70 1.96 33.97
CA LEU A 664 9.49 2.45 35.32
C LEU A 664 10.79 2.25 36.10
N ARG A 665 11.23 3.29 36.81
CA ARG A 665 12.34 3.20 37.75
C ARG A 665 11.79 3.18 39.17
N ARG A 666 12.07 2.10 39.91
CA ARG A 666 11.71 1.93 41.33
C ARG A 666 12.96 1.57 42.11
N TYR A 667 13.47 2.50 42.90
CA TYR A 667 14.80 2.40 43.53
C TYR A 667 15.92 2.12 42.50
N ASP A 668 16.63 1.00 42.63
CA ASP A 668 17.65 0.47 41.70
C ASP A 668 17.08 -0.51 40.65
N GLN A 669 15.76 -0.74 40.67
CA GLN A 669 15.08 -1.58 39.70
C GLN A 669 14.60 -0.76 38.50
N MET A 670 14.89 -1.27 37.31
CA MET A 670 14.31 -0.86 36.04
C MET A 670 13.27 -1.90 35.63
N VAL A 671 12.03 -1.47 35.44
CA VAL A 671 10.92 -2.29 34.96
C VAL A 671 10.55 -1.83 33.56
N ALA A 672 10.95 -2.60 32.54
CA ALA A 672 10.60 -2.36 31.15
C ALA A 672 9.21 -2.94 30.87
N TYR A 673 8.34 -2.22 30.16
CA TYR A 673 6.93 -2.60 29.98
C TYR A 673 6.29 -1.92 28.78
N GLU A 674 5.10 -2.35 28.37
CA GLU A 674 4.28 -1.62 27.40
C GLU A 674 3.28 -0.71 28.12
N ASN A 675 3.01 0.47 27.57
CA ASN A 675 1.88 1.29 28.00
C ASN A 675 0.96 1.60 26.81
N THR A 676 -0.15 2.31 27.07
CA THR A 676 -1.12 2.67 26.02
C THR A 676 -0.48 3.47 24.88
N ARG A 677 0.55 4.28 25.17
CA ARG A 677 1.28 5.09 24.17
C ARG A 677 2.15 4.22 23.27
N SER A 678 2.97 3.33 23.82
CA SER A 678 3.82 2.43 23.02
C SER A 678 2.99 1.41 22.23
N ALA A 679 1.91 0.89 22.83
CA ALA A 679 0.95 0.03 22.12
C ALA A 679 0.30 0.76 20.94
N HIS A 680 -0.11 2.01 21.12
CA HIS A 680 -0.68 2.84 20.05
C HIS A 680 0.32 3.03 18.91
N ILE A 681 1.53 3.53 19.22
CA ILE A 681 2.58 3.80 18.25
C ILE A 681 2.91 2.55 17.42
N LYS A 682 3.11 1.41 18.08
CA LYS A 682 3.41 0.14 17.42
C LYS A 682 2.27 -0.34 16.54
N ALA A 683 1.02 -0.15 16.96
CA ALA A 683 -0.13 -0.52 16.15
C ALA A 683 -0.28 0.37 14.91
N VAL A 684 -0.03 1.67 15.04
CA VAL A 684 0.00 2.59 13.89
C VAL A 684 1.11 2.19 12.93
N TRP A 685 2.33 2.02 13.43
CA TRP A 685 3.49 1.62 12.61
C TRP A 685 3.25 0.29 11.90
N ALA A 686 2.83 -0.76 12.63
CA ALA A 686 2.54 -2.07 12.06
C ALA A 686 1.44 -2.02 10.97
N SER A 687 0.42 -1.18 11.17
CA SER A 687 -0.64 -0.96 10.18
C SER A 687 -0.10 -0.28 8.91
N MET A 688 0.86 0.63 9.05
CA MET A 688 1.52 1.30 7.92
C MET A 688 2.48 0.37 7.17
N GLU A 689 3.16 -0.53 7.88
CA GLU A 689 4.00 -1.59 7.29
C GLU A 689 3.17 -2.67 6.56
N GLY A 690 1.86 -2.75 6.84
CA GLY A 690 0.96 -3.70 6.18
C GLY A 690 1.17 -5.14 6.64
N VAL A 691 1.47 -5.35 7.93
CA VAL A 691 1.61 -6.69 8.51
C VAL A 691 0.25 -7.40 8.65
N GLY A 692 0.26 -8.72 8.74
CA GLY A 692 -0.93 -9.57 8.87
C GLY A 692 -1.71 -9.38 10.18
N GLY A 693 -1.07 -8.86 11.22
CA GLY A 693 -1.74 -8.54 12.47
C GLY A 693 -0.82 -8.17 13.62
N LEU A 694 -1.43 -8.06 14.79
CA LEU A 694 -0.76 -7.85 16.07
C LEU A 694 -1.13 -8.97 17.05
N ALA A 695 -0.24 -9.23 18.00
CA ALA A 695 -0.49 -10.13 19.10
C ALA A 695 -0.21 -9.43 20.43
N LEU A 696 -1.05 -9.67 21.45
CA LEU A 696 -0.75 -9.29 22.83
C LEU A 696 -0.67 -10.55 23.68
N HIS A 697 0.51 -10.78 24.24
CA HIS A 697 0.74 -11.88 25.16
C HIS A 697 0.33 -11.51 26.58
N ASN A 698 -0.16 -12.52 27.32
CA ASN A 698 -0.51 -12.44 28.74
C ASN A 698 -1.58 -11.39 29.06
N ILE A 699 -2.68 -11.38 28.31
CA ILE A 699 -3.74 -10.36 28.47
C ILE A 699 -4.36 -10.34 29.88
N GLN A 700 -4.21 -11.42 30.66
CA GLN A 700 -4.61 -11.46 32.07
C GLN A 700 -3.86 -10.43 32.94
N GLN A 701 -2.70 -9.94 32.49
CA GLN A 701 -1.90 -8.91 33.16
C GLN A 701 -2.18 -7.48 32.64
N ASP A 702 -3.07 -7.33 31.66
CA ASP A 702 -3.48 -6.04 31.08
C ASP A 702 -4.61 -5.38 31.89
N ASP A 703 -4.46 -5.26 33.21
CA ASP A 703 -5.44 -4.60 34.09
C ASP A 703 -6.93 -4.94 33.78
N PRO A 704 -7.34 -6.21 33.88
CA PRO A 704 -8.70 -6.63 33.49
C PRO A 704 -9.81 -6.03 34.39
N ASN A 705 -9.45 -5.57 35.59
CA ASN A 705 -10.36 -4.96 36.55
C ASN A 705 -10.40 -3.42 36.48
N ALA A 706 -9.67 -2.82 35.54
CA ALA A 706 -9.58 -1.37 35.36
C ALA A 706 -9.09 -0.62 36.62
N VAL A 707 -8.19 -1.23 37.40
CA VAL A 707 -7.64 -0.65 38.64
C VAL A 707 -6.91 0.66 38.36
N CYS A 708 -6.19 0.75 37.24
CA CYS A 708 -5.37 1.91 36.91
C CYS A 708 -6.15 3.23 36.75
N ASN A 709 -7.40 3.18 36.28
CA ASN A 709 -8.16 4.40 35.96
C ASN A 709 -9.67 4.33 36.25
N ASN A 710 -10.17 3.20 36.76
CA ASN A 710 -11.58 2.91 37.03
C ASN A 710 -12.51 3.16 35.82
N ARG A 711 -12.02 3.05 34.59
CA ARG A 711 -12.76 3.35 33.36
C ARG A 711 -12.57 2.33 32.25
N THR A 712 -11.35 1.82 32.04
CA THR A 712 -11.01 0.97 30.89
C THR A 712 -10.32 -0.29 31.37
N SER A 713 -10.99 -1.43 31.26
CA SER A 713 -10.36 -2.76 31.35
C SER A 713 -9.57 -3.04 30.09
N PHE A 714 -8.46 -3.77 30.21
CA PHE A 714 -7.59 -4.10 29.07
C PHE A 714 -7.10 -2.87 28.29
N PRO A 715 -6.45 -1.89 28.95
CA PRO A 715 -6.05 -0.63 28.32
C PRO A 715 -5.06 -0.81 27.16
N LEU A 716 -4.19 -1.83 27.17
CA LEU A 716 -3.32 -2.11 26.02
C LEU A 716 -4.15 -2.62 24.84
N LEU A 717 -5.06 -3.58 25.05
CA LEU A 717 -5.96 -4.06 24.00
C LEU A 717 -6.86 -2.95 23.44
N ASP A 718 -7.36 -2.06 24.29
CA ASP A 718 -8.13 -0.88 23.87
C ASP A 718 -7.30 -0.01 22.92
N SER A 719 -6.03 0.24 23.27
CA SER A 719 -5.11 1.01 22.45
C SER A 719 -4.83 0.34 21.10
N LEU A 720 -4.59 -0.98 21.09
CA LEU A 720 -4.40 -1.75 19.87
C LEU A 720 -5.67 -1.74 19.00
N SER A 721 -6.85 -1.93 19.59
CA SER A 721 -8.14 -1.88 18.87
C SER A 721 -8.38 -0.54 18.20
N ARG A 722 -8.11 0.53 18.94
CA ARG A 722 -8.29 1.91 18.51
C ARG A 722 -7.28 2.35 17.44
N ALA A 723 -6.07 1.77 17.43
CA ALA A 723 -4.98 2.15 16.53
C ALA A 723 -4.82 1.24 15.32
N GLN A 724 -5.09 -0.05 15.43
CA GLN A 724 -4.87 -0.94 14.30
C GLN A 724 -5.89 -0.65 13.19
N VAL A 725 -5.39 -0.50 11.97
CA VAL A 725 -6.21 -0.40 10.76
C VAL A 725 -5.71 -1.41 9.75
N CYS A 726 -6.62 -1.92 8.94
CA CYS A 726 -6.25 -2.73 7.79
C CYS A 726 -6.91 -2.09 6.59
N GLN A 727 -6.10 -1.85 5.57
CA GLN A 727 -6.59 -1.31 4.32
C GLN A 727 -7.49 -2.37 3.73
N LYS A 728 -8.81 -2.15 3.72
CA LYS A 728 -9.72 -2.97 2.92
C LYS A 728 -9.74 -2.38 1.51
N CYS A 729 -9.84 -3.23 0.51
CA CYS A 729 -9.91 -2.77 -0.87
C CYS A 729 -11.18 -1.93 -1.09
N LEU A 730 -11.03 -0.63 -1.37
CA LEU A 730 -12.14 0.27 -1.74
C LEU A 730 -12.47 0.10 -3.22
N LYS A 731 -13.66 -0.46 -3.50
CA LYS A 731 -14.18 -0.51 -4.87
C LYS A 731 -14.33 0.91 -5.40
N GLN A 732 -13.76 1.18 -6.57
CA GLN A 732 -13.96 2.43 -7.27
C GLN A 732 -15.44 2.55 -7.68
N HIS A 733 -16.01 3.74 -7.55
CA HIS A 733 -17.41 3.99 -7.92
C HIS A 733 -17.65 3.78 -9.44
N ASP A 734 -18.80 3.21 -9.80
CA ASP A 734 -19.22 3.05 -11.20
C ASP A 734 -19.75 4.38 -11.78
N PHE A 735 -18.90 5.08 -12.55
CA PHE A 735 -19.21 6.35 -13.19
C PHE A 735 -20.37 6.33 -14.19
N LYS A 736 -20.90 5.15 -14.54
CA LYS A 736 -22.06 5.01 -15.44
C LYS A 736 -23.39 5.06 -14.68
N LYS A 737 -23.38 4.83 -13.36
CA LYS A 737 -24.60 4.73 -12.55
C LYS A 737 -24.69 5.83 -11.50
N CYS A 738 -25.91 6.22 -11.16
CA CYS A 738 -26.19 7.13 -10.04
C CYS A 738 -26.44 6.36 -8.73
N GLU A 739 -25.79 5.20 -8.55
CA GLU A 739 -25.92 4.42 -7.31
C GLU A 739 -25.52 5.31 -6.13
N GLN A 740 -26.27 5.21 -5.02
CA GLN A 740 -25.95 5.93 -3.80
C GLN A 740 -24.57 5.43 -3.36
N HIS A 741 -23.55 6.28 -3.46
CA HIS A 741 -22.17 5.84 -3.24
C HIS A 741 -22.01 5.32 -1.81
N ASP A 742 -21.55 4.08 -1.67
CA ASP A 742 -21.23 3.46 -0.37
C ASP A 742 -20.06 4.18 0.32
N PHE A 743 -19.23 4.89 -0.45
CA PHE A 743 -18.09 5.67 0.03
C PHE A 743 -17.91 6.94 -0.78
N ILE A 744 -17.91 8.09 -0.12
CA ILE A 744 -17.79 9.42 -0.74
C ILE A 744 -16.31 9.80 -0.86
N VAL A 745 -15.90 10.25 -2.04
CA VAL A 745 -14.60 10.90 -2.27
C VAL A 745 -14.85 12.32 -2.78
N SER A 746 -14.81 13.27 -1.85
CA SER A 746 -15.03 14.69 -2.14
C SER A 746 -13.71 15.38 -2.48
N CYS A 747 -13.63 15.92 -3.69
CA CYS A 747 -12.47 16.64 -4.18
C CYS A 747 -12.71 18.14 -4.06
N ASN A 748 -12.21 18.76 -2.99
CA ASN A 748 -12.41 20.19 -2.78
C ASN A 748 -11.44 20.97 -3.67
N PHE A 749 -11.93 21.95 -4.43
CA PHE A 749 -11.16 22.78 -5.33
C PHE A 749 -11.18 24.25 -4.88
N GLU A 750 -10.00 24.79 -4.55
CA GLU A 750 -9.84 26.17 -4.13
C GLU A 750 -9.57 27.08 -5.35
N LEU A 751 -10.43 28.07 -5.56
CA LEU A 751 -10.28 29.08 -6.61
C LEU A 751 -9.30 30.20 -6.18
N LYS A 752 -7.99 30.01 -6.40
CA LYS A 752 -6.96 31.03 -6.13
C LYS A 752 -6.85 32.08 -7.24
N LYS A 753 -6.46 33.30 -6.86
CA LYS A 753 -6.11 34.40 -7.79
C LYS A 753 -4.95 33.94 -8.68
N ASN A 754 -5.07 34.08 -10.00
CA ASN A 754 -4.09 33.61 -11.00
C ASN A 754 -3.93 32.10 -11.16
N THR A 755 -4.93 31.28 -10.78
CA THR A 755 -4.93 29.86 -11.16
C THR A 755 -4.98 29.77 -12.70
N PRO A 756 -3.95 29.22 -13.38
CA PRO A 756 -3.95 29.12 -14.84
C PRO A 756 -5.12 28.26 -15.32
N LEU A 757 -5.85 28.72 -16.34
CA LEU A 757 -7.04 28.03 -16.89
C LEU A 757 -6.76 26.56 -17.28
N PHE A 758 -5.52 26.22 -17.65
CA PHE A 758 -5.12 24.88 -18.09
C PHE A 758 -5.04 23.84 -16.94
N LYS A 759 -5.17 24.23 -15.67
CA LYS A 759 -5.02 23.32 -14.52
C LYS A 759 -6.29 22.57 -14.10
N THR A 760 -7.45 22.88 -14.68
CA THR A 760 -8.70 22.19 -14.31
C THR A 760 -8.97 20.95 -15.17
N ASP A 761 -8.40 20.85 -16.36
CA ASP A 761 -8.54 19.68 -17.25
C ASP A 761 -7.75 18.45 -16.77
N ILE A 762 -6.73 18.63 -15.92
CA ILE A 762 -5.82 17.57 -15.46
C ILE A 762 -6.29 16.84 -14.20
N VAL A 763 -7.33 17.34 -13.52
CA VAL A 763 -7.86 16.70 -12.30
C VAL A 763 -8.48 15.36 -12.68
N PRO A 764 -8.13 14.25 -12.00
CA PRO A 764 -8.69 12.94 -12.30
C PRO A 764 -10.12 12.84 -11.73
N TYR A 765 -11.09 13.42 -12.45
CA TYR A 765 -12.51 13.45 -12.04
C TYR A 765 -13.11 12.05 -11.87
N GLU A 766 -12.57 11.06 -12.58
CA GLU A 766 -12.84 9.65 -12.41
C GLU A 766 -12.32 9.07 -11.09
N ARG A 767 -11.75 9.88 -10.20
CA ARG A 767 -11.40 9.50 -8.81
C ARG A 767 -12.27 10.23 -7.78
N CYS A 768 -13.19 11.09 -8.22
CA CYS A 768 -14.03 11.88 -7.33
C CYS A 768 -15.50 11.43 -7.44
N THR A 769 -16.20 11.26 -6.33
CA THR A 769 -17.67 11.16 -6.34
C THR A 769 -18.29 12.53 -6.54
N GLU A 770 -17.67 13.55 -5.93
CA GLU A 770 -18.05 14.94 -6.10
C GLU A 770 -16.86 15.89 -6.08
N VAL A 771 -17.01 17.01 -6.75
CA VAL A 771 -16.07 18.14 -6.73
C VAL A 771 -16.75 19.30 -6.03
N VAL A 772 -16.18 19.72 -4.91
CA VAL A 772 -16.69 20.84 -4.12
C VAL A 772 -15.97 22.11 -4.54
N VAL A 773 -16.72 23.07 -5.09
CA VAL A 773 -16.19 24.36 -5.51
C VAL A 773 -16.41 25.38 -4.41
N GLU A 774 -15.32 25.93 -3.87
CA GLU A 774 -15.38 26.91 -2.77
C GLU A 774 -15.61 28.35 -3.24
N GLN A 775 -15.84 29.26 -2.27
CA GLN A 775 -15.87 30.73 -2.41
C GLN A 775 -17.22 31.39 -2.78
N ALA A 776 -18.33 30.65 -2.78
CA ALA A 776 -19.65 31.30 -2.82
C ALA A 776 -20.06 31.80 -1.42
N LYS A 777 -20.65 32.99 -1.37
CA LYS A 777 -21.11 33.62 -0.13
C LYS A 777 -22.57 34.02 -0.24
N LEU A 778 -23.31 33.74 0.83
CA LEU A 778 -24.67 34.24 1.01
C LEU A 778 -24.61 35.68 1.56
N VAL A 779 -25.10 36.63 0.78
CA VAL A 779 -25.09 38.06 1.13
C VAL A 779 -26.49 38.56 1.52
N LEU A 780 -26.55 39.80 2.01
CA LEU A 780 -27.81 40.45 2.39
C LEU A 780 -28.82 40.42 1.22
N GLY A 781 -30.10 40.26 1.55
CA GLY A 781 -31.17 40.02 0.57
C GLY A 781 -31.26 38.56 0.08
N GLY A 782 -30.44 37.64 0.63
CA GLY A 782 -30.47 36.23 0.26
C GLY A 782 -29.86 35.93 -1.11
N ASN A 783 -29.09 36.86 -1.68
CA ASN A 783 -28.41 36.65 -2.96
C ASN A 783 -27.08 35.89 -2.75
N ILE A 784 -26.56 35.28 -3.81
CA ILE A 784 -25.28 34.56 -3.80
C ILE A 784 -24.28 35.29 -4.66
N THR A 785 -23.12 35.58 -4.08
CA THR A 785 -22.01 36.25 -4.78
C THR A 785 -20.74 35.42 -4.71
N PHE A 786 -19.93 35.51 -5.76
CA PHE A 786 -18.55 35.01 -5.78
C PHE A 786 -17.58 36.16 -5.43
N LYS A 787 -16.35 35.82 -5.05
CA LYS A 787 -15.39 36.81 -4.54
C LYS A 787 -14.94 37.82 -5.62
N ASP A 788 -14.79 37.38 -6.87
CA ASP A 788 -14.37 38.21 -8.00
C ASP A 788 -14.80 37.63 -9.37
N SER A 789 -14.59 38.40 -10.46
CA SER A 789 -14.94 38.03 -11.84
C SER A 789 -14.10 36.89 -12.41
N GLN A 790 -12.86 36.71 -11.93
CA GLN A 790 -11.97 35.62 -12.34
C GLN A 790 -12.53 34.28 -11.86
N GLN A 791 -13.05 34.22 -10.62
CA GLN A 791 -13.72 33.03 -10.10
C GLN A 791 -14.96 32.66 -10.90
N GLU A 792 -15.76 33.64 -11.30
CA GLU A 792 -16.92 33.38 -12.14
C GLU A 792 -16.50 32.82 -13.52
N GLN A 793 -15.37 33.27 -14.06
CA GLN A 793 -14.79 32.72 -15.29
C GLN A 793 -14.31 31.27 -15.10
N VAL A 794 -13.61 30.96 -14.00
CA VAL A 794 -13.19 29.58 -13.70
C VAL A 794 -14.40 28.67 -13.50
N LEU A 795 -15.46 29.15 -12.84
CA LEU A 795 -16.72 28.41 -12.70
C LEU A 795 -17.38 28.13 -14.06
N LYS A 796 -17.38 29.09 -14.98
CA LYS A 796 -17.87 28.88 -16.36
C LYS A 796 -17.06 27.81 -17.08
N ASN A 797 -15.74 27.77 -16.88
CA ASN A 797 -14.88 26.73 -17.46
C ASN A 797 -15.13 25.35 -16.87
N LEU A 798 -15.23 25.23 -15.53
CA LEU A 798 -15.62 23.98 -14.86
C LEU A 798 -16.97 23.48 -15.38
N THR A 799 -17.93 24.39 -15.56
CA THR A 799 -19.24 24.07 -16.15
C THR A 799 -19.11 23.55 -17.59
N ALA A 800 -18.18 24.10 -18.38
CA ALA A 800 -17.91 23.65 -19.75
C ALA A 800 -17.24 22.27 -19.82
N MET A 801 -16.44 21.91 -18.83
CA MET A 801 -15.77 20.59 -18.73
C MET A 801 -16.70 19.49 -18.24
N ARG A 802 -17.94 19.80 -17.88
CA ARG A 802 -18.91 18.83 -17.38
C ARG A 802 -19.03 17.54 -18.20
N PRO A 803 -19.01 17.54 -19.56
CA PRO A 803 -19.04 16.29 -20.31
C PRO A 803 -17.91 15.32 -19.95
N LYS A 804 -16.75 15.82 -19.51
CA LYS A 804 -15.60 15.03 -19.05
C LYS A 804 -15.76 14.50 -17.62
N MET A 805 -16.60 15.13 -16.79
CA MET A 805 -16.81 14.76 -15.38
C MET A 805 -17.75 13.55 -15.20
N LEU A 806 -18.34 13.01 -16.27
CA LEU A 806 -19.30 11.88 -16.20
C LEU A 806 -20.44 12.15 -15.18
N LYS A 807 -20.79 11.17 -14.35
CA LYS A 807 -21.78 11.29 -13.25
C LYS A 807 -21.21 11.94 -11.98
N CYS A 808 -19.93 12.34 -11.94
CA CYS A 808 -19.34 13.07 -10.81
C CYS A 808 -20.15 14.33 -10.51
N GLY A 809 -20.53 14.51 -9.24
CA GLY A 809 -21.31 15.66 -8.82
C GLY A 809 -20.46 16.93 -8.74
N MET A 810 -20.99 18.07 -9.16
CA MET A 810 -20.40 19.38 -8.85
C MET A 810 -21.20 20.01 -7.72
N VAL A 811 -20.57 20.25 -6.58
CA VAL A 811 -21.20 20.75 -5.35
C VAL A 811 -20.71 22.17 -5.06
N LEU A 812 -21.64 23.09 -4.81
CA LEU A 812 -21.31 24.47 -4.46
C LEU A 812 -21.08 24.57 -2.95
N SER A 813 -19.89 24.96 -2.50
CA SER A 813 -19.67 25.30 -1.08
C SER A 813 -20.11 26.74 -0.82
N LEU A 814 -21.16 26.88 -0.03
CA LEU A 814 -21.83 28.13 0.30
C LEU A 814 -21.50 28.56 1.73
N SER A 815 -20.74 29.65 1.87
CA SER A 815 -20.47 30.26 3.15
C SER A 815 -21.62 31.17 3.60
N CYS A 816 -22.06 31.02 4.85
CA CYS A 816 -23.04 31.91 5.49
C CYS A 816 -22.44 33.21 6.05
N GLY A 817 -21.14 33.45 5.85
CA GLY A 817 -20.41 34.55 6.48
C GLY A 817 -19.99 34.24 7.93
N ASP A 818 -19.41 35.25 8.60
CA ASP A 818 -18.78 35.09 9.93
C ASP A 818 -19.57 35.77 11.06
N SER A 819 -20.76 36.34 10.80
CA SER A 819 -21.54 37.12 11.78
C SER A 819 -22.96 36.60 11.97
N GLU A 820 -23.36 36.44 13.23
CA GLU A 820 -24.73 36.07 13.64
C GLU A 820 -25.77 37.06 13.10
N LYS A 821 -25.52 38.37 13.23
CA LYS A 821 -26.44 39.43 12.77
C LYS A 821 -26.69 39.35 11.26
N HIS A 822 -25.64 39.08 10.50
CA HIS A 822 -25.70 38.94 9.04
C HIS A 822 -26.60 37.76 8.65
N LEU A 823 -26.41 36.60 9.28
CA LEU A 823 -27.21 35.42 9.00
C LEU A 823 -28.67 35.60 9.42
N ASN A 824 -28.94 36.29 10.53
CA ASN A 824 -30.31 36.55 11.00
C ASN A 824 -31.11 37.38 10.00
N TYR A 825 -30.49 38.38 9.40
CA TYR A 825 -31.15 39.24 8.41
C TYR A 825 -31.52 38.47 7.13
N ILE A 826 -30.74 37.45 6.80
CA ILE A 826 -30.99 36.60 5.63
C ILE A 826 -32.05 35.54 5.95
N LEU A 827 -31.91 34.85 7.08
CA LEU A 827 -32.78 33.72 7.45
C LEU A 827 -34.07 34.13 8.16
N GLY A 828 -34.21 35.39 8.59
CA GLY A 828 -35.46 35.94 9.11
C GLY A 828 -36.46 36.18 7.98
N ASP A 829 -36.37 37.36 7.34
CA ASP A 829 -37.36 37.81 6.36
C ASP A 829 -37.11 37.24 4.94
N ASN A 830 -35.85 36.93 4.60
CA ASN A 830 -35.45 36.58 3.24
C ASN A 830 -35.19 35.08 3.02
N MET A 831 -35.62 34.20 3.95
CA MET A 831 -35.29 32.77 3.90
C MET A 831 -35.75 32.09 2.60
N THR A 832 -36.99 32.35 2.18
CA THR A 832 -37.55 31.77 0.95
C THR A 832 -36.77 32.24 -0.28
N ALA A 833 -36.48 33.55 -0.36
CA ALA A 833 -35.67 34.13 -1.43
C ALA A 833 -34.25 33.53 -1.46
N ALA A 834 -33.63 33.33 -0.30
CA ALA A 834 -32.33 32.67 -0.20
C ALA A 834 -32.36 31.23 -0.74
N ILE A 835 -33.38 30.44 -0.37
CA ILE A 835 -33.56 29.06 -0.88
C ILE A 835 -33.79 29.08 -2.40
N ASP A 836 -34.58 30.01 -2.91
CA ASP A 836 -34.84 30.14 -4.34
C ASP A 836 -33.58 30.54 -5.11
N ASN A 837 -32.79 31.48 -4.59
CA ASN A 837 -31.53 31.91 -5.18
C ASN A 837 -30.48 30.79 -5.18
N VAL A 838 -30.39 29.98 -4.12
CA VAL A 838 -29.54 28.76 -4.11
C VAL A 838 -29.92 27.84 -5.27
N MET A 839 -31.20 27.53 -5.43
CA MET A 839 -31.66 26.66 -6.52
C MET A 839 -31.40 27.28 -7.90
N ASN A 840 -31.62 28.59 -8.06
CA ASN A 840 -31.37 29.30 -9.31
C ASN A 840 -29.88 29.27 -9.70
N VAL A 841 -28.97 29.47 -8.74
CA VAL A 841 -27.51 29.37 -8.99
C VAL A 841 -27.12 27.94 -9.34
N MET A 842 -27.67 26.95 -8.64
CA MET A 842 -27.45 25.54 -8.96
C MET A 842 -27.90 25.22 -10.40
N ASP A 843 -29.07 25.71 -10.82
CA ASP A 843 -29.61 25.44 -12.16
C ASP A 843 -28.88 26.23 -13.26
N LYS A 844 -28.42 27.44 -12.96
CA LYS A 844 -27.65 28.31 -13.86
C LYS A 844 -26.27 27.73 -14.19
N TYR A 845 -25.49 27.37 -13.16
CA TYR A 845 -24.14 26.81 -13.31
C TYR A 845 -24.13 25.27 -13.25
N LYS A 846 -25.31 24.66 -13.24
CA LYS A 846 -25.50 23.22 -13.32
C LYS A 846 -24.87 22.40 -12.18
N PHE A 847 -24.77 22.96 -10.98
CA PHE A 847 -24.37 22.22 -9.79
C PHE A 847 -25.37 21.09 -9.49
N SER A 848 -24.84 19.93 -9.09
CA SER A 848 -25.64 18.81 -8.59
C SER A 848 -25.92 18.93 -7.10
N GLY A 849 -25.24 19.81 -6.36
CA GLY A 849 -25.48 19.95 -4.92
C GLY A 849 -24.99 21.24 -4.31
N VAL A 850 -25.22 21.38 -3.01
CA VAL A 850 -24.73 22.47 -2.18
C VAL A 850 -24.19 21.93 -0.86
N GLN A 851 -23.02 22.40 -0.45
CA GLN A 851 -22.43 22.18 0.87
C GLN A 851 -22.53 23.47 1.67
N LEU A 852 -23.10 23.40 2.87
CA LEU A 852 -23.26 24.56 3.76
C LEU A 852 -22.05 24.71 4.68
N ASP A 853 -21.30 25.81 4.56
CA ASP A 853 -20.20 26.19 5.46
C ASP A 853 -20.64 27.39 6.31
N CYS A 854 -21.46 27.10 7.33
CA CYS A 854 -22.18 28.11 8.10
C CYS A 854 -21.85 28.13 9.59
N GLU A 855 -21.02 27.21 10.07
CA GLU A 855 -20.65 27.02 11.48
C GLU A 855 -20.27 28.33 12.18
N LYS A 856 -19.47 29.18 11.51
CA LYS A 856 -18.96 30.43 12.09
C LYS A 856 -20.05 31.43 12.47
N ALA A 857 -21.18 31.45 11.73
CA ALA A 857 -22.28 32.37 11.95
C ALA A 857 -23.38 31.84 12.89
N ILE A 858 -23.35 30.56 13.27
CA ILE A 858 -24.43 29.92 14.05
C ILE A 858 -24.19 30.08 15.55
N ARG A 859 -25.20 30.60 16.26
CA ARG A 859 -25.19 30.84 17.70
C ARG A 859 -26.58 30.54 18.29
N ARG A 860 -26.73 30.65 19.61
CA ARG A 860 -28.00 30.37 20.30
C ARG A 860 -29.16 31.23 19.78
N GLY A 861 -28.90 32.46 19.35
CA GLY A 861 -29.96 33.35 18.86
C GLY A 861 -30.57 32.93 17.52
N ASN A 862 -29.88 32.11 16.71
CA ASN A 862 -30.28 31.87 15.31
C ASN A 862 -30.35 30.41 14.86
N HIS A 863 -29.97 29.48 15.72
CA HIS A 863 -29.99 28.06 15.43
C HIS A 863 -31.36 27.54 14.96
N ILE A 864 -32.47 28.06 15.48
CA ILE A 864 -33.83 27.67 15.05
C ILE A 864 -34.09 28.08 13.59
N PHE A 865 -33.72 29.31 13.22
CA PHE A 865 -33.84 29.80 11.84
C PHE A 865 -32.97 28.99 10.89
N PHE A 866 -31.74 28.67 11.29
CA PHE A 866 -30.85 27.81 10.51
C PHE A 866 -31.41 26.40 10.31
N ASN A 867 -31.83 25.71 11.37
CA ASN A 867 -32.44 24.38 11.25
C ASN A 867 -33.72 24.41 10.37
N THR A 868 -34.49 25.50 10.44
CA THR A 868 -35.66 25.70 9.56
C THR A 868 -35.27 25.90 8.10
N PHE A 869 -34.22 26.70 7.84
CA PHE A 869 -33.65 26.90 6.51
C PHE A 869 -33.16 25.58 5.91
N VAL A 870 -32.34 24.83 6.65
CA VAL A 870 -31.83 23.52 6.21
C VAL A 870 -33.00 22.59 5.90
N ARG A 871 -33.99 22.46 6.79
CA ARG A 871 -35.17 21.60 6.56
C ARG A 871 -35.95 21.96 5.30
N LYS A 872 -36.17 23.26 5.04
CA LYS A 872 -36.87 23.72 3.83
C LYS A 872 -36.04 23.48 2.57
N LEU A 873 -34.72 23.73 2.65
CA LEU A 873 -33.79 23.49 1.55
C LEU A 873 -33.69 21.99 1.22
N THR A 874 -33.58 21.11 2.22
CA THR A 874 -33.62 19.66 2.07
C THR A 874 -34.85 19.20 1.29
N LYS A 875 -36.04 19.66 1.69
CA LYS A 875 -37.30 19.32 1.00
C LYS A 875 -37.31 19.75 -0.47
N LYS A 876 -36.70 20.91 -0.78
CA LYS A 876 -36.63 21.43 -2.15
C LYS A 876 -35.62 20.66 -3.00
N ILE A 877 -34.51 20.26 -2.41
CA ILE A 877 -33.45 19.47 -3.06
C ILE A 877 -33.90 18.02 -3.32
N GLU A 878 -34.58 17.37 -2.36
CA GLU A 878 -35.10 15.99 -2.49
C GLU A 878 -36.09 15.84 -3.68
N ASN A 879 -36.84 16.90 -3.99
CA ASN A 879 -37.83 16.91 -5.06
C ASN A 879 -37.24 17.18 -6.46
N ALA A 880 -35.93 17.43 -6.58
CA ALA A 880 -35.29 17.81 -7.83
C ALA A 880 -34.11 16.88 -8.17
N LYS A 881 -34.03 16.45 -9.42
CA LYS A 881 -32.85 15.74 -9.93
C LYS A 881 -31.76 16.74 -10.33
N ALA A 882 -30.51 16.31 -10.21
CA ALA A 882 -29.39 17.03 -10.78
C ALA A 882 -29.35 16.81 -12.30
N SER A 883 -28.70 17.72 -13.03
CA SER A 883 -28.60 17.62 -14.50
C SER A 883 -27.70 16.49 -15.00
N ASN A 884 -26.97 15.80 -14.11
CA ASN A 884 -26.32 14.52 -14.43
C ASN A 884 -27.28 13.32 -14.26
N GLY A 885 -28.53 13.52 -13.86
CA GLY A 885 -29.54 12.46 -13.63
C GLY A 885 -29.49 11.84 -12.23
N CYS A 886 -28.53 12.22 -11.39
CA CYS A 886 -28.41 11.71 -10.02
C CYS A 886 -29.25 12.53 -9.02
N ASN A 887 -29.39 12.01 -7.80
CA ASN A 887 -29.97 12.80 -6.70
C ASN A 887 -29.11 14.03 -6.43
N ARG A 888 -29.73 15.14 -6.05
CA ARG A 888 -28.98 16.33 -5.66
C ARG A 888 -28.34 16.11 -4.29
N THR A 889 -27.11 16.61 -4.12
CA THR A 889 -26.39 16.54 -2.84
C THR A 889 -26.72 17.75 -1.98
N LEU A 890 -27.05 17.52 -0.71
CA LEU A 890 -27.02 18.56 0.32
C LEU A 890 -26.12 18.07 1.45
N SER A 891 -25.03 18.77 1.70
CA SER A 891 -24.11 18.47 2.78
C SER A 891 -23.85 19.70 3.66
N ALA A 892 -23.24 19.48 4.82
CA ALA A 892 -22.80 20.55 5.70
C ALA A 892 -21.37 20.30 6.14
N ARG A 893 -20.61 21.37 6.38
CA ARG A 893 -19.23 21.31 6.86
C ARG A 893 -19.14 21.86 8.28
N PHE A 894 -18.44 21.14 9.15
CA PHE A 894 -18.15 21.56 10.52
C PHE A 894 -16.67 21.41 10.82
N SER A 895 -16.18 22.14 11.82
CA SER A 895 -14.79 22.06 12.26
C SER A 895 -14.69 21.83 13.76
N HIS A 896 -13.46 21.68 14.24
CA HIS A 896 -13.14 21.46 15.65
C HIS A 896 -13.69 22.53 16.62
N PHE A 897 -14.22 23.67 16.12
CA PHE A 897 -14.92 24.67 16.93
C PHE A 897 -16.28 24.19 17.46
N THR A 898 -16.94 23.23 16.81
CA THR A 898 -18.23 22.70 17.29
C THR A 898 -18.04 21.75 18.48
N ARG A 899 -18.04 22.28 19.70
CA ARG A 899 -17.88 21.47 20.93
C ARG A 899 -19.18 20.85 21.45
N ALA A 900 -20.33 21.42 21.11
CA ALA A 900 -21.65 20.96 21.59
C ALA A 900 -22.68 20.94 20.45
N PRO A 901 -22.59 19.96 19.53
CA PRO A 901 -23.44 19.94 18.33
C PRO A 901 -24.94 19.97 18.63
N SER A 902 -25.38 19.20 19.62
CA SER A 902 -26.80 19.07 20.01
C SER A 902 -27.43 20.37 20.52
N THR A 903 -26.62 21.36 20.91
CA THR A 903 -27.12 22.68 21.35
C THR A 903 -27.57 23.54 20.17
N TYR A 904 -27.00 23.34 18.98
CA TYR A 904 -27.19 24.24 17.84
C TYR A 904 -27.84 23.52 16.64
N TYR A 905 -27.70 22.21 16.54
CA TYR A 905 -28.09 21.46 15.35
C TYR A 905 -29.07 20.35 15.68
N SER A 906 -30.07 20.19 14.81
CA SER A 906 -30.99 19.05 14.88
C SER A 906 -30.30 17.80 14.31
N ILE A 907 -29.80 16.91 15.16
CA ILE A 907 -29.07 15.69 14.72
C ILE A 907 -29.92 14.82 13.79
N SER A 908 -31.23 14.70 14.06
CA SER A 908 -32.17 14.00 13.17
C SER A 908 -32.27 14.62 11.76
N LEU A 909 -32.08 15.93 11.64
CA LEU A 909 -32.07 16.63 10.35
C LEU A 909 -30.72 16.45 9.66
N LEU A 910 -29.61 16.50 10.40
CA LEU A 910 -28.28 16.24 9.86
C LEU A 910 -28.17 14.81 9.30
N ASN A 911 -28.78 13.81 9.96
CA ASN A 911 -28.87 12.44 9.46
C ASN A 911 -29.68 12.29 8.16
N ARG A 912 -30.49 13.29 7.77
CA ARG A 912 -31.19 13.33 6.47
C ARG A 912 -30.35 13.95 5.35
N LEU A 913 -29.26 14.64 5.67
CA LEU A 913 -28.36 15.19 4.66
C LEU A 913 -27.65 14.05 3.92
N SER A 914 -27.07 14.36 2.76
CA SER A 914 -26.29 13.40 1.99
C SER A 914 -25.11 12.91 2.82
N HIS A 915 -24.33 13.84 3.37
CA HIS A 915 -23.24 13.62 4.31
C HIS A 915 -22.90 14.90 5.07
N ILE A 916 -22.05 14.78 6.08
CA ILE A 916 -21.49 15.83 6.93
C ILE A 916 -19.97 15.75 6.83
N SER A 917 -19.36 16.85 6.39
CA SER A 917 -17.91 16.96 6.24
C SER A 917 -17.28 17.53 7.51
N ILE A 918 -16.25 16.86 8.02
CA ILE A 918 -15.51 17.26 9.21
C ILE A 918 -14.15 17.81 8.80
N ARG A 919 -13.90 19.09 9.08
CA ARG A 919 -12.64 19.77 8.81
C ARG A 919 -11.84 20.01 10.09
N MET A 920 -10.65 19.42 10.17
CA MET A 920 -9.73 19.60 11.30
C MET A 920 -8.65 20.65 11.04
N THR A 921 -8.80 21.43 9.96
CA THR A 921 -7.98 22.59 9.62
C THR A 921 -8.71 23.90 9.85
N ASP A 922 -7.94 24.89 10.29
CA ASP A 922 -8.26 26.28 10.09
C ASP A 922 -7.63 26.84 8.83
N LYS A 923 -8.18 27.94 8.35
CA LYS A 923 -7.65 28.65 7.19
C LYS A 923 -6.21 29.09 7.50
N ASP A 924 -5.26 28.59 6.71
CA ASP A 924 -3.81 28.82 6.84
C ASP A 924 -3.10 28.07 8.00
N GLN A 925 -3.69 26.97 8.50
CA GLN A 925 -3.07 26.04 9.48
C GLN A 925 -2.98 24.60 8.90
N VAL A 926 -2.08 23.74 9.42
CA VAL A 926 -2.08 22.28 9.08
C VAL A 926 -3.18 21.60 9.86
N ASP A 927 -3.60 20.43 9.36
CA ASP A 927 -4.47 19.50 10.06
C ASP A 927 -4.04 19.38 11.52
N LEU A 928 -5.00 19.55 12.42
CA LEU A 928 -4.82 19.11 13.80
C LEU A 928 -4.44 17.61 13.77
N PRO A 929 -3.67 17.14 14.78
CA PRO A 929 -3.34 15.74 14.97
C PRO A 929 -4.52 14.81 14.72
N PHE A 930 -4.28 13.68 14.04
CA PHE A 930 -5.34 12.73 13.78
C PHE A 930 -5.74 12.01 15.08
N PHE A 931 -4.73 11.62 15.85
CA PHE A 931 -4.84 11.12 17.23
C PHE A 931 -4.36 12.18 18.22
N PHE A 932 -4.79 12.06 19.48
CA PHE A 932 -4.35 12.98 20.52
C PHE A 932 -2.94 12.63 21.00
N ASN A 933 -2.19 13.65 21.43
CA ASN A 933 -0.89 13.45 22.08
C ASN A 933 -1.12 13.07 23.56
N SER A 934 -0.41 12.06 24.05
CA SER A 934 -0.51 11.59 25.44
C SER A 934 -0.10 12.66 26.46
N SER A 935 0.75 13.61 26.06
CA SER A 935 1.20 14.74 26.89
C SER A 935 0.17 15.87 26.98
N ASP A 936 -0.70 16.00 25.99
CA ASP A 936 -1.85 16.92 26.02
C ASP A 936 -3.12 16.22 25.51
N PRO A 937 -3.73 15.36 26.34
CA PRO A 937 -4.95 14.67 25.96
C PRO A 937 -6.13 15.63 25.76
N LEU A 938 -6.09 16.88 26.18
CA LEU A 938 -7.22 17.80 25.96
C LEU A 938 -7.18 18.46 24.59
N PHE A 939 -6.04 18.35 23.89
CA PHE A 939 -5.89 18.88 22.55
C PHE A 939 -6.88 18.22 21.56
N PRO A 940 -7.54 18.99 20.67
CA PRO A 940 -8.47 18.43 19.71
C PRO A 940 -7.77 17.51 18.72
N SER A 941 -8.40 16.38 18.40
CA SER A 941 -7.95 15.45 17.36
C SER A 941 -9.10 15.00 16.47
N THR A 942 -8.78 14.51 15.27
CA THR A 942 -9.79 14.01 14.32
C THR A 942 -10.62 12.89 14.94
N GLU A 943 -9.97 11.92 15.59
CA GLU A 943 -10.63 10.81 16.28
C GLU A 943 -11.63 11.30 17.33
N LYS A 944 -11.23 12.24 18.20
CA LYS A 944 -12.10 12.78 19.24
C LYS A 944 -13.32 13.48 18.67
N PHE A 945 -13.13 14.19 17.56
CA PHE A 945 -14.21 14.92 16.93
C PHE A 945 -15.18 13.99 16.20
N VAL A 946 -14.68 12.95 15.53
CA VAL A 946 -15.54 11.88 14.97
C VAL A 946 -16.36 11.22 16.09
N ASN A 947 -15.72 10.87 17.21
CA ASN A 947 -16.41 10.28 18.35
C ASN A 947 -17.43 11.22 19.00
N LEU A 948 -17.16 12.52 19.06
CA LEU A 948 -18.13 13.53 19.52
C LEU A 948 -19.43 13.47 18.70
N TRP A 949 -19.33 13.43 17.36
CA TRP A 949 -20.49 13.38 16.48
C TRP A 949 -21.25 12.04 16.57
N LYS A 950 -20.52 10.92 16.65
CA LYS A 950 -21.13 9.59 16.87
C LYS A 950 -21.90 9.54 18.19
N ASN A 951 -21.30 10.06 19.27
CA ASN A 951 -21.89 10.04 20.61
C ASN A 951 -23.17 10.87 20.73
N VAL A 952 -23.34 11.93 19.91
CA VAL A 952 -24.59 12.71 19.86
C VAL A 952 -25.66 12.10 18.94
N GLY A 953 -25.38 10.95 18.32
CA GLY A 953 -26.34 10.19 17.51
C GLY A 953 -26.29 10.47 16.00
N LEU A 954 -25.22 11.11 15.50
CA LEU A 954 -24.99 11.18 14.05
C LEU A 954 -24.51 9.81 13.56
N LYS A 955 -25.09 9.31 12.48
CA LYS A 955 -24.73 7.99 11.94
C LYS A 955 -23.33 8.01 11.30
N SER A 956 -22.54 6.95 11.51
CA SER A 956 -21.16 6.85 11.00
C SER A 956 -21.10 7.03 9.48
N GLU A 957 -22.00 6.40 8.73
CA GLU A 957 -22.05 6.47 7.27
C GLU A 957 -22.40 7.87 6.72
N LYS A 958 -22.74 8.82 7.60
CA LYS A 958 -22.97 10.23 7.25
C LYS A 958 -21.74 11.10 7.43
N LEU A 959 -20.71 10.62 8.12
CA LEU A 959 -19.51 11.39 8.39
C LEU A 959 -18.47 11.22 7.27
N VAL A 960 -17.99 12.34 6.75
CA VAL A 960 -16.89 12.41 5.78
C VAL A 960 -15.75 13.18 6.43
N VAL A 961 -14.56 12.60 6.46
CA VAL A 961 -13.38 13.23 7.08
C VAL A 961 -12.63 14.06 6.02
N GLU A 962 -12.48 15.37 6.24
CA GLU A 962 -11.61 16.22 5.42
C GLU A 962 -10.16 16.08 5.87
N VAL A 963 -9.29 15.79 4.91
CA VAL A 963 -7.83 15.66 5.09
C VAL A 963 -7.13 16.66 4.18
N SER A 964 -6.05 17.27 4.66
CA SER A 964 -5.34 18.32 3.93
C SER A 964 -3.97 17.84 3.41
N PRO A 965 -3.66 18.00 2.11
CA PRO A 965 -2.33 17.71 1.55
C PRO A 965 -1.32 18.85 1.78
N PHE A 966 -1.67 19.84 2.61
CA PHE A 966 -0.83 20.99 2.88
C PHE A 966 -0.04 20.81 4.17
N GLY A 967 1.21 21.27 4.16
CA GLY A 967 2.10 21.36 5.29
C GLY A 967 2.44 22.80 5.67
N TRP A 968 3.37 22.96 6.61
CA TRP A 968 4.05 24.23 6.88
C TRP A 968 5.56 24.05 6.95
N GLN A 969 6.30 25.10 6.63
CA GLN A 969 7.71 25.26 6.90
C GLN A 969 7.90 26.36 7.94
N ASP A 970 8.76 26.14 8.93
CA ASP A 970 9.14 27.19 9.88
C ASP A 970 9.94 28.29 9.17
N GLY A 971 9.56 29.54 9.42
CA GLY A 971 10.20 30.73 8.87
C GLY A 971 11.50 31.08 9.58
N GLN A 972 12.16 32.14 9.10
CA GLN A 972 13.42 32.60 9.70
C GLN A 972 13.25 33.25 11.07
N LYS A 973 12.02 33.69 11.40
CA LYS A 973 11.65 34.22 12.71
C LYS A 973 10.84 33.18 13.48
N GLU A 974 11.07 33.08 14.77
CA GLU A 974 10.31 32.22 15.67
C GLU A 974 8.80 32.49 15.55
N GLY A 975 8.02 31.45 15.28
CA GLY A 975 6.57 31.51 15.10
C GLY A 975 6.09 31.87 13.68
N GLU A 976 6.97 32.26 12.75
CA GLU A 976 6.60 32.44 11.34
C GLU A 976 6.38 31.06 10.69
N LYS A 977 5.22 30.86 10.04
CA LYS A 977 4.90 29.61 9.34
C LYS A 977 4.53 29.91 7.89
N ARG A 978 5.20 29.24 6.95
CA ARG A 978 4.87 29.30 5.52
C ARG A 978 4.10 28.05 5.14
N ARG A 979 2.89 28.21 4.59
CA ARG A 979 2.10 27.10 4.04
C ARG A 979 2.80 26.50 2.82
N MET A 980 2.92 25.19 2.78
CA MET A 980 3.58 24.42 1.73
C MET A 980 2.60 23.42 1.11
N SER A 981 2.53 23.32 -0.21
CA SER A 981 1.91 22.16 -0.88
C SER A 981 2.92 21.01 -0.99
N GLN A 982 2.43 19.82 -1.34
CA GLN A 982 3.31 18.68 -1.62
C GLN A 982 4.32 19.01 -2.73
N LEU A 983 3.85 19.68 -3.78
CA LEU A 983 4.67 20.20 -4.87
C LEU A 983 5.77 21.15 -4.36
N ASP A 984 5.39 22.16 -3.58
CA ASP A 984 6.36 23.15 -3.03
C ASP A 984 7.42 22.45 -2.17
N ASN A 985 7.02 21.44 -1.39
CA ASN A 985 7.94 20.66 -0.56
C ASN A 985 8.95 19.90 -1.43
N CYS A 986 8.50 19.22 -2.49
CA CYS A 986 9.38 18.47 -3.37
C CYS A 986 10.33 19.37 -4.15
N GLU A 987 9.88 20.55 -4.60
CA GLU A 987 10.77 21.55 -5.21
C GLU A 987 11.81 22.11 -4.23
N THR A 988 11.43 22.27 -2.96
CA THR A 988 12.30 22.83 -1.92
C THR A 988 13.34 21.82 -1.43
N VAL A 989 12.93 20.58 -1.22
CA VAL A 989 13.74 19.56 -0.53
C VAL A 989 14.38 18.57 -1.50
N GLY A 990 13.72 18.26 -2.63
CA GLY A 990 14.16 17.28 -3.61
C GLY A 990 14.49 15.92 -2.99
N ASN A 991 15.41 15.18 -3.62
CA ASN A 991 15.80 13.81 -3.20
C ASN A 991 16.72 13.78 -1.95
N LYS A 992 16.90 14.91 -1.25
CA LYS A 992 17.72 15.00 -0.04
C LYS A 992 16.90 15.06 1.25
N ALA A 993 15.58 14.91 1.13
CA ALA A 993 14.63 14.83 2.23
C ALA A 993 14.88 13.59 3.10
N ILE A 994 15.00 13.79 4.42
CA ILE A 994 14.81 12.72 5.39
C ILE A 994 13.36 12.83 5.89
N PHE A 995 12.58 11.80 5.61
CA PHE A 995 11.18 11.69 6.00
C PHE A 995 11.08 11.00 7.36
N GLN A 996 10.27 11.57 8.26
CA GLN A 996 9.99 11.02 9.58
C GLN A 996 8.49 11.07 9.86
N HIS A 997 7.98 10.04 10.55
CA HIS A 997 6.60 9.93 10.99
C HIS A 997 6.54 10.03 12.51
N ASP A 998 5.60 10.81 13.02
CA ASP A 998 5.12 10.73 14.39
C ASP A 998 3.89 9.81 14.40
N TYR A 999 4.11 8.55 14.81
CA TYR A 999 3.06 7.53 14.88
C TYR A 999 2.08 7.76 16.02
N GLU A 1000 2.41 8.59 17.01
CA GLU A 1000 1.49 8.89 18.12
C GLU A 1000 0.37 9.82 17.66
N THR A 1001 0.71 10.86 16.90
CA THR A 1001 -0.26 11.85 16.41
C THR A 1001 -0.73 11.57 14.97
N LEU A 1002 -0.06 10.64 14.29
CA LEU A 1002 -0.15 10.37 12.85
C LEU A 1002 0.08 11.64 12.03
N THR A 1003 1.25 12.23 12.24
CA THR A 1003 1.73 13.39 11.49
C THR A 1003 3.09 13.09 10.86
N GLY A 1004 3.39 13.76 9.74
CA GLY A 1004 4.65 13.60 9.01
C GLY A 1004 5.46 14.88 9.00
N TYR A 1005 6.78 14.75 8.97
CA TYR A 1005 7.66 15.88 8.72
C TYR A 1005 8.91 15.46 7.93
N THR A 1006 9.50 16.44 7.26
CA THR A 1006 10.67 16.29 6.42
C THR A 1006 11.74 17.27 6.88
N THR A 1007 12.97 16.80 7.05
CA THR A 1007 14.10 17.66 7.45
C THR A 1007 15.15 17.75 6.34
N HIS A 1008 15.63 18.95 6.04
CA HIS A 1008 16.76 19.19 5.12
C HIS A 1008 17.51 20.49 5.42
N GLN A 1009 18.84 20.42 5.53
CA GLN A 1009 19.76 21.57 5.68
C GLN A 1009 19.24 22.67 6.64
N ASN A 1010 18.86 22.26 7.86
CA ASN A 1010 18.29 23.09 8.94
C ASN A 1010 16.87 23.62 8.72
N THR A 1011 16.12 23.09 7.76
CA THR A 1011 14.68 23.38 7.60
C THR A 1011 13.86 22.13 7.87
N THR A 1012 12.77 22.29 8.61
CA THR A 1012 11.76 21.26 8.85
C THR A 1012 10.46 21.68 8.17
N VAL A 1013 9.92 20.77 7.36
CA VAL A 1013 8.62 20.92 6.72
C VAL A 1013 7.70 19.87 7.32
N HIS A 1014 6.67 20.31 8.04
CA HIS A 1014 5.66 19.42 8.60
C HIS A 1014 4.56 19.23 7.56
N MET A 1015 4.40 18.02 7.05
CA MET A 1015 3.46 17.70 5.99
C MET A 1015 3.08 16.22 6.04
N PRO A 1016 1.79 15.87 5.90
CA PRO A 1016 1.37 14.48 5.83
C PRO A 1016 1.89 13.81 4.55
N MET A 1017 2.31 12.56 4.69
CA MET A 1017 2.77 11.70 3.60
C MET A 1017 1.64 10.82 3.08
N ILE A 1018 1.83 10.24 1.89
CA ILE A 1018 0.83 9.37 1.25
C ILE A 1018 0.48 8.16 2.12
N GLU A 1019 1.46 7.65 2.86
CA GLU A 1019 1.32 6.57 3.82
C GLU A 1019 0.37 6.97 4.97
N ASP A 1020 0.44 8.22 5.45
CA ASP A 1020 -0.50 8.75 6.44
C ASP A 1020 -1.92 8.80 5.88
N PHE A 1021 -2.09 9.19 4.60
CA PHE A 1021 -3.40 9.18 3.95
C PHE A 1021 -3.98 7.76 3.82
N ARG A 1022 -3.16 6.78 3.44
CA ARG A 1022 -3.58 5.38 3.37
C ARG A 1022 -4.02 4.84 4.72
N TYR A 1023 -3.29 5.17 5.79
CA TYR A 1023 -3.71 4.83 7.14
C TYR A 1023 -5.06 5.48 7.49
N LYS A 1024 -5.22 6.80 7.22
CA LYS A 1024 -6.47 7.53 7.50
C LYS A 1024 -7.66 6.91 6.75
N ILE A 1025 -7.47 6.43 5.52
CA ILE A 1025 -8.49 5.68 4.77
C ILE A 1025 -8.85 4.38 5.50
N GLY A 1026 -7.85 3.60 5.94
CA GLY A 1026 -8.07 2.40 6.74
C GLY A 1026 -8.88 2.67 8.02
N TYR A 1027 -8.61 3.79 8.71
CA TYR A 1027 -9.40 4.24 9.85
C TYR A 1027 -10.86 4.53 9.46
N ILE A 1028 -11.08 5.31 8.39
CA ILE A 1028 -12.43 5.64 7.89
C ILE A 1028 -13.22 4.37 7.59
N GLN A 1029 -12.59 3.35 7.01
CA GLN A 1029 -13.22 2.06 6.74
C GLN A 1029 -13.55 1.27 8.01
N ARG A 1030 -12.61 1.20 8.97
CA ARG A 1030 -12.81 0.52 10.25
C ARG A 1030 -13.98 1.13 11.02
N GLU A 1031 -14.02 2.46 11.09
CA GLU A 1031 -15.06 3.22 11.76
C GLU A 1031 -16.39 3.28 10.98
N GLN A 1032 -16.44 2.68 9.77
CA GLN A 1032 -17.59 2.67 8.87
C GLN A 1032 -18.10 4.09 8.55
N LEU A 1033 -17.17 5.01 8.33
CA LEU A 1033 -17.51 6.39 7.97
C LEU A 1033 -17.92 6.48 6.50
N GLY A 1034 -18.72 7.50 6.18
CA GLY A 1034 -19.30 7.71 4.86
C GLY A 1034 -18.31 8.12 3.75
N GLY A 1035 -17.08 8.50 4.09
CA GLY A 1035 -16.07 8.81 3.09
C GLY A 1035 -14.93 9.71 3.54
N ILE A 1036 -14.17 10.19 2.55
CA ILE A 1036 -13.02 11.10 2.71
C ILE A 1036 -13.18 12.31 1.79
N ALA A 1037 -12.68 13.45 2.23
CA ALA A 1037 -12.65 14.68 1.44
C ALA A 1037 -11.23 15.24 1.39
N LEU A 1038 -10.69 15.47 0.20
CA LEU A 1038 -9.37 16.08 0.04
C LEU A 1038 -9.51 17.60 0.00
N ASN A 1039 -8.99 18.28 1.02
CA ASN A 1039 -9.08 19.73 1.18
C ASN A 1039 -7.68 20.39 1.11
N SER A 1040 -7.19 20.76 -0.07
CA SER A 1040 -7.83 20.76 -1.39
C SER A 1040 -6.96 20.02 -2.40
N VAL A 1041 -7.54 19.56 -3.51
CA VAL A 1041 -6.78 18.89 -4.59
C VAL A 1041 -5.64 19.77 -5.14
N ASN A 1042 -5.69 21.08 -4.91
CA ASN A 1042 -4.65 22.03 -5.29
C ASN A 1042 -3.33 21.84 -4.53
N GLY A 1043 -3.34 21.16 -3.37
CA GLY A 1043 -2.14 20.90 -2.58
C GLY A 1043 -1.50 19.55 -2.85
N ASP A 1044 -2.18 18.69 -3.61
CA ASP A 1044 -1.64 17.43 -4.12
C ASP A 1044 -0.63 17.70 -5.25
N ASP A 1045 0.36 16.83 -5.43
CA ASP A 1045 1.36 16.97 -6.50
C ASP A 1045 0.75 16.68 -7.87
N TYR A 1046 0.11 17.68 -8.47
CA TYR A 1046 -0.50 17.57 -9.80
C TYR A 1046 0.50 17.54 -10.95
N THR A 1047 1.76 17.93 -10.74
CA THR A 1047 2.80 17.92 -11.78
C THR A 1047 3.56 16.60 -11.81
N GLY A 1048 3.53 15.82 -10.72
CA GLY A 1048 4.27 14.58 -10.56
C GLY A 1048 5.75 14.78 -10.19
N ILE A 1049 6.18 16.02 -9.91
CA ILE A 1049 7.57 16.36 -9.58
C ILE A 1049 8.08 15.62 -8.35
N CYS A 1050 7.21 15.20 -7.44
CA CYS A 1050 7.56 14.44 -6.25
C CYS A 1050 7.97 12.99 -6.54
N GLY A 1051 8.08 12.55 -7.79
CA GLY A 1051 8.51 11.18 -8.07
C GLY A 1051 7.43 10.13 -7.86
N ARG A 1052 6.15 10.54 -7.69
CA ARG A 1052 5.00 9.64 -7.46
C ARG A 1052 3.82 9.89 -8.41
N GLY A 1053 4.03 10.69 -9.46
CA GLY A 1053 3.06 10.92 -10.53
C GLY A 1053 2.05 11.98 -10.15
N SER A 1054 1.22 12.40 -11.11
CA SER A 1054 0.24 13.45 -10.85
C SER A 1054 -0.85 12.99 -9.88
N PHE A 1055 -1.22 13.84 -8.92
CA PHE A 1055 -2.24 13.61 -7.88
C PHE A 1055 -2.05 12.32 -7.07
N PRO A 1056 -0.86 12.09 -6.48
CA PRO A 1056 -0.55 10.81 -5.83
C PRO A 1056 -1.41 10.57 -4.58
N ILE A 1057 -1.83 11.61 -3.84
CA ILE A 1057 -2.68 11.45 -2.67
C ILE A 1057 -4.09 11.04 -3.11
N LEU A 1058 -4.68 11.74 -4.07
CA LEU A 1058 -6.00 11.40 -4.60
C LEU A 1058 -6.02 10.00 -5.24
N LYS A 1059 -4.98 9.64 -6.00
CA LYS A 1059 -4.84 8.30 -6.60
C LYS A 1059 -4.67 7.20 -5.55
N SER A 1060 -4.12 7.51 -4.36
CA SER A 1060 -3.94 6.54 -3.29
C SER A 1060 -5.25 6.10 -2.62
N ILE A 1061 -6.36 6.80 -2.83
CA ILE A 1061 -7.65 6.51 -2.17
C ILE A 1061 -8.23 5.16 -2.60
N TYR A 1062 -8.15 4.83 -3.88
CA TYR A 1062 -8.65 3.56 -4.41
C TYR A 1062 -7.48 2.62 -4.69
N SER A 1063 -7.39 1.54 -3.91
CA SER A 1063 -6.38 0.50 -4.08
C SER A 1063 -6.82 -0.50 -5.16
N SER A 1064 -6.26 -0.36 -6.37
CA SER A 1064 -6.44 -1.26 -7.53
C SER A 1064 -7.86 -1.31 -8.15
N ASN A 1065 -7.93 -1.49 -9.47
CA ASN A 1065 -9.17 -1.50 -10.24
C ASN A 1065 -10.04 -2.76 -10.03
N ASN A 1066 -9.55 -3.80 -9.34
CA ASN A 1066 -10.23 -5.11 -9.24
C ASN A 1066 -10.29 -5.62 -7.79
N CYS A 1067 -10.95 -4.85 -6.93
CA CYS A 1067 -11.38 -5.29 -5.61
C CYS A 1067 -12.49 -6.35 -5.80
N ARG A 1068 -12.27 -7.62 -5.44
CA ARG A 1068 -13.34 -8.65 -5.48
C ARG A 1068 -14.38 -8.43 -4.39
#